data_AF-G0UXQ2-F1
#
_entry.id   AF-G0UXQ2-F1
#
_cell.length_a   1.000
_cell.length_b   1.000
_cell.length_c   1.000
_cell.angle_alpha   90.00
_cell.angle_beta   90.00
_cell.angle_gamma   90.00
#
_symmetry.space_group_name_H-M   'P 1'
#
loop_
_entity.id
_entity.type
_entity.pdbx_description
1 polymer ?
#
loop_
_entity_poly.entity_id
_entity_poly.type
_entity_poly.pdbx_seq_one_letter_code
_entity_poly.pdbx_strand_id
1 'polypeptide(L)'
;MSDTMSDVTNTVSDLDPESAVLAPVQKRIEAQLRKHLEEVMQQIYEVKNELSRAQKEREQCGVELYNSQQHLAKLQETLEKCHEKHLVTKQKHEEKLQEREELSAQADTLRKNIEDQQRQYERQQADLLKLTETLVKVQQFNEQIKTEVQVERRAAFKTEEDITNLEKEKLKQDNLIDSMEKRVVLLDEEISTVNTQIESQQKETQKAREILAEALAEMEAINLEKKQLVQQWKGTLIGMQRRHEAMKKTEEALQQQKDELQALENEIIGTRKDIKGVQVETAKLTEFMSRVDNEVAVLGKQIEVLVDRKDKGAQEYALLKNNIDQTVSETKKLEYEARTYSLEAAEIDKKIQKTSKEVFLIESDILESLGKQSTLKQECHGTLSDIEKIKASIRSKELQVAQMENELARIRVDTLQAQSHNETLKNTLNELEKELQARGLMVERMQMDIRRRHDEIDRKQKQLDQLNHQYERLSAAYGSDKGEHVGPLEATINSLSKAISEKVNENEALQQEWIKLQTELVNCKNNSNEVSEAILELQAQGTVLTQKRDRLLVNISNEKKDIANLENKANSIHLEMKRVNTQLCKNSDDQKVVANEAFLLENDLIRRLQEKKREAVLLEQKVEEARQAKIDLLEQIMSHERDILFWERKMQIAKETEMALDPSVGRAEVEKMRREIGIMEQRVTQLQREQRLLIEEMQKSIDHREIIRTKGQAIQESTKVNRKGVTRMDIEKESSRVFKELNERKQEAQLKERQIKERLASIEKTTNEAESVRREIDALEEQISELRSQLMIAQKERDRLEDERRAKNSSLQRIRDAEKNAYQMYVAPEQTMVELNHLHEKQGAFAEILRELSERYPELSDDLSFIGSTVS
;
A
#
# COMPACT_ATOMS: atom_id res chain seq x y z
N MET A 1 150.54 19.69 148.12
CA MET A 1 150.02 19.84 149.49
C MET A 1 148.88 18.85 149.63
N SER A 2 148.85 17.82 150.48
CA SER A 2 149.71 17.30 151.59
C SER A 2 148.72 16.70 152.60
N ASP A 3 148.96 15.61 153.34
CA ASP A 3 150.10 14.69 153.38
C ASP A 3 149.73 13.34 154.06
N THR A 4 150.46 12.28 153.68
CA THR A 4 150.97 11.09 154.44
C THR A 4 150.23 10.35 155.59
N MET A 5 150.61 9.06 155.77
CA MET A 5 150.61 8.22 157.01
C MET A 5 149.27 7.61 157.49
N SER A 6 149.19 6.51 158.27
CA SER A 6 150.04 5.30 158.54
C SER A 6 149.21 4.32 159.42
N ASP A 7 149.01 3.03 159.11
CA ASP A 7 149.81 1.84 159.50
C ASP A 7 149.69 1.36 160.99
N VAL A 8 150.17 0.14 161.31
CA VAL A 8 150.42 -0.47 162.65
C VAL A 8 149.35 -1.39 163.30
N THR A 9 149.26 -2.63 162.79
CA THR A 9 149.42 -3.97 163.47
C THR A 9 148.79 -4.39 164.82
N ASN A 10 148.76 -5.73 165.00
CA ASN A 10 148.67 -6.58 166.22
C ASN A 10 147.24 -6.96 166.70
N THR A 11 146.78 -8.22 166.87
CA THR A 11 147.31 -9.59 167.15
C THR A 11 147.27 -10.02 168.62
N VAL A 12 146.67 -11.19 168.89
CA VAL A 12 146.79 -12.01 170.13
C VAL A 12 146.14 -11.34 171.38
N SER A 13 145.39 -12.02 172.25
CA SER A 13 145.51 -13.40 172.73
C SER A 13 144.17 -14.07 173.05
N ASP A 14 144.23 -15.39 173.22
CA ASP A 14 143.20 -16.20 173.86
C ASP A 14 142.82 -15.70 175.26
N LEU A 15 141.51 -15.62 175.51
CA LEU A 15 140.89 -16.34 176.62
C LEU A 15 139.38 -16.49 176.37
N ASP A 16 138.99 -17.70 175.99
CA ASP A 16 137.73 -18.32 176.45
C ASP A 16 138.19 -19.34 177.52
N PRO A 17 137.55 -19.38 178.69
CA PRO A 17 136.27 -20.06 178.75
C PRO A 17 135.16 -19.31 179.51
N GLU A 18 133.94 -19.50 179.00
CA GLU A 18 132.76 -19.83 179.79
C GLU A 18 132.30 -18.78 180.82
N SER A 19 131.61 -17.77 180.27
CA SER A 19 130.25 -17.59 180.76
C SER A 19 129.25 -17.64 179.61
N ALA A 20 128.49 -18.73 179.53
CA ALA A 20 127.39 -18.93 178.56
C ALA A 20 126.19 -17.97 178.75
N VAL A 21 126.39 -16.85 179.47
CA VAL A 21 125.36 -15.94 179.99
C VAL A 21 125.42 -14.55 179.34
N LEU A 22 126.53 -14.15 178.71
CA LEU A 22 126.58 -12.94 177.84
C LEU A 22 126.10 -13.22 176.40
N ALA A 23 126.06 -14.50 176.02
CA ALA A 23 125.56 -15.00 174.74
C ALA A 23 124.10 -14.63 174.37
N PRO A 24 123.23 -14.12 175.26
CA PRO A 24 121.95 -13.49 174.89
C PRO A 24 121.99 -11.95 174.81
N VAL A 25 123.03 -11.27 175.33
CA VAL A 25 123.01 -9.81 175.54
C VAL A 25 123.63 -9.06 174.36
N GLN A 26 124.88 -9.35 174.00
CA GLN A 26 125.45 -8.94 172.70
C GLN A 26 124.55 -9.45 171.57
N LYS A 27 124.06 -10.68 171.75
CA LYS A 27 123.07 -11.29 170.88
C LYS A 27 121.91 -10.37 170.61
N ARG A 28 121.49 -9.53 171.56
CA ARG A 28 120.29 -8.70 171.53
C ARG A 28 120.48 -7.21 171.20
N ILE A 29 121.62 -6.81 170.60
CA ILE A 29 121.94 -5.42 170.14
C ILE A 29 121.74 -5.12 168.63
N GLU A 30 122.50 -5.74 167.72
CA GLU A 30 122.67 -5.29 166.32
C GLU A 30 121.38 -5.28 165.44
N ALA A 31 120.54 -6.31 165.40
CA ALA A 31 119.29 -6.31 164.63
C ALA A 31 118.16 -5.41 165.16
N GLN A 32 118.34 -4.72 166.30
CA GLN A 32 117.50 -3.52 166.53
C GLN A 32 117.83 -2.42 165.48
N LEU A 33 119.05 -2.44 164.93
CA LEU A 33 119.46 -1.66 163.77
C LEU A 33 119.04 -2.35 162.46
N ARG A 34 119.19 -3.69 162.33
CA ARG A 34 118.80 -4.42 161.11
C ARG A 34 117.30 -4.37 160.83
N LYS A 35 116.41 -4.32 161.83
CA LYS A 35 114.97 -4.09 161.61
C LYS A 35 114.68 -2.72 160.95
N HIS A 36 115.38 -1.66 161.37
CA HIS A 36 115.35 -0.37 160.64
C HIS A 36 116.01 -0.46 159.25
N LEU A 37 117.02 -1.32 159.09
CA LEU A 37 117.68 -1.56 157.81
C LEU A 37 116.74 -2.31 156.84
N GLU A 38 115.90 -3.24 157.32
CA GLU A 38 114.83 -3.88 156.56
C GLU A 38 113.74 -2.88 156.13
N GLU A 39 113.24 -2.03 157.04
CA GLU A 39 112.26 -0.97 156.70
C GLU A 39 112.78 -0.06 155.57
N VAL A 40 114.05 0.38 155.67
CA VAL A 40 114.70 1.21 154.64
C VAL A 40 115.00 0.41 153.37
N MET A 41 115.41 -0.87 153.48
CA MET A 41 115.62 -1.73 152.30
C MET A 41 114.33 -2.02 151.56
N GLN A 42 113.21 -2.17 152.25
CA GLN A 42 111.90 -2.40 151.64
C GLN A 42 111.43 -1.17 150.86
N GLN A 43 111.57 0.04 151.45
CA GLN A 43 111.35 1.30 150.72
C GLN A 43 112.29 1.44 149.50
N ILE A 44 113.57 1.07 149.63
CA ILE A 44 114.51 1.07 148.50
C ILE A 44 114.12 0.04 147.43
N TYR A 45 113.53 -1.10 147.81
CA TYR A 45 113.09 -2.15 146.88
C TYR A 45 111.81 -1.74 146.14
N GLU A 46 110.88 -1.08 146.84
CA GLU A 46 109.68 -0.47 146.24
C GLU A 46 110.08 0.63 145.24
N VAL A 47 110.90 1.59 145.64
CA VAL A 47 111.40 2.66 144.76
C VAL A 47 112.21 2.10 143.57
N LYS A 48 112.97 1.01 143.74
CA LYS A 48 113.65 0.34 142.61
C LYS A 48 112.67 -0.39 141.67
N ASN A 49 111.61 -1.01 142.19
CA ASN A 49 110.57 -1.63 141.38
C ASN A 49 109.77 -0.57 140.60
N GLU A 50 109.45 0.56 141.22
CA GLU A 50 108.81 1.70 140.57
C GLU A 50 109.72 2.31 139.48
N LEU A 51 111.01 2.51 139.76
CA LEU A 51 111.98 2.98 138.77
C LEU A 51 112.10 2.00 137.59
N SER A 52 112.11 0.68 137.86
CA SER A 52 112.18 -0.33 136.79
C SER A 52 110.89 -0.45 135.97
N ARG A 53 109.71 -0.26 136.59
CA ARG A 53 108.44 -0.12 135.85
C ARG A 53 108.47 1.13 134.98
N ALA A 54 108.78 2.30 135.53
CA ALA A 54 108.85 3.56 134.79
C ALA A 54 109.87 3.52 133.63
N GLN A 55 111.00 2.82 133.79
CA GLN A 55 111.95 2.59 132.71
C GLN A 55 111.37 1.70 131.60
N LYS A 56 110.72 0.58 131.95
CA LYS A 56 110.04 -0.30 130.98
C LYS A 56 108.87 0.39 130.28
N GLU A 57 108.06 1.15 131.01
CA GLU A 57 106.95 1.93 130.46
C GLU A 57 107.47 3.01 129.51
N ARG A 58 108.57 3.71 129.85
CA ARG A 58 109.23 4.66 128.94
C ARG A 58 109.77 3.98 127.68
N GLU A 59 110.33 2.77 127.79
CA GLU A 59 110.84 2.00 126.65
C GLU A 59 109.70 1.46 125.77
N GLN A 60 108.61 0.99 126.38
CA GLN A 60 107.39 0.58 125.68
C GLN A 60 106.75 1.76 124.94
N CYS A 61 106.53 2.90 125.61
CA CYS A 61 106.04 4.11 124.95
C CYS A 61 107.01 4.63 123.87
N GLY A 62 108.32 4.41 124.01
CA GLY A 62 109.32 4.72 122.96
C GLY A 62 109.16 3.83 121.72
N VAL A 63 108.96 2.53 121.91
CA VAL A 63 108.69 1.57 120.83
C VAL A 63 107.31 1.81 120.19
N GLU A 64 106.29 2.11 120.99
CA GLU A 64 104.95 2.48 120.52
C GLU A 64 104.97 3.79 119.73
N LEU A 65 105.74 4.79 120.16
CA LEU A 65 105.93 6.04 119.43
C LEU A 65 106.65 5.81 118.10
N TYR A 66 107.73 5.00 118.08
CA TYR A 66 108.44 4.67 116.85
C TYR A 66 107.56 3.86 115.87
N ASN A 67 106.81 2.88 116.38
CA ASN A 67 105.84 2.13 115.58
C ASN A 67 104.74 3.07 115.05
N SER A 68 104.23 3.99 115.86
CA SER A 68 103.24 4.99 115.46
C SER A 68 103.79 5.95 114.40
N GLN A 69 105.05 6.37 114.50
CA GLN A 69 105.75 7.17 113.49
C GLN A 69 105.91 6.38 112.18
N GLN A 70 106.28 5.10 112.24
CA GLN A 70 106.40 4.27 111.04
C GLN A 70 105.03 3.97 110.40
N HIS A 71 103.97 3.79 111.20
CA HIS A 71 102.60 3.69 110.71
C HIS A 71 102.13 5.00 110.09
N LEU A 72 102.44 6.15 110.68
CA LEU A 72 102.10 7.47 110.16
C LEU A 72 102.83 7.77 108.84
N ALA A 73 104.12 7.42 108.72
CA ALA A 73 104.86 7.53 107.46
C ALA A 73 104.26 6.64 106.36
N LYS A 74 103.90 5.39 106.68
CA LYS A 74 103.16 4.49 105.75
C LYS A 74 101.79 5.02 105.36
N LEU A 75 101.09 5.69 106.29
CA LEU A 75 99.80 6.34 106.01
C LEU A 75 99.97 7.57 105.11
N GLN A 76 101.01 8.37 105.31
CA GLN A 76 101.36 9.49 104.42
C GLN A 76 101.70 8.97 103.01
N GLU A 77 102.56 7.96 102.89
CA GLU A 77 102.93 7.34 101.61
C GLU A 77 101.70 6.75 100.88
N THR A 78 100.76 6.13 101.60
CA THR A 78 99.51 5.65 100.99
C THR A 78 98.53 6.77 100.66
N LEU A 79 98.50 7.88 101.42
CA LEU A 79 97.68 9.06 101.13
C LEU A 79 98.19 9.79 99.89
N GLU A 80 99.50 10.00 99.76
CA GLU A 80 100.15 10.57 98.57
C GLU A 80 99.86 9.72 97.34
N LYS A 81 100.09 8.39 97.41
CA LYS A 81 99.76 7.45 96.32
C LYS A 81 98.26 7.40 95.98
N CYS A 82 97.38 7.64 96.95
CA CYS A 82 95.94 7.79 96.69
C CYS A 82 95.59 9.16 96.09
N HIS A 83 96.32 10.22 96.42
CA HIS A 83 96.14 11.56 95.85
C HIS A 83 96.63 11.62 94.40
N GLU A 84 97.80 11.05 94.09
CA GLU A 84 98.28 10.87 92.71
C GLU A 84 97.27 10.08 91.87
N LYS A 85 96.78 8.95 92.38
CA LYS A 85 95.72 8.17 91.72
C LYS A 85 94.46 8.99 91.51
N HIS A 86 94.02 9.77 92.50
CA HIS A 86 92.84 10.63 92.37
C HIS A 86 93.04 11.71 91.30
N LEU A 87 94.21 12.36 91.25
CA LEU A 87 94.54 13.34 90.21
C LEU A 87 94.54 12.73 88.81
N VAL A 88 95.18 11.56 88.63
CA VAL A 88 95.20 10.83 87.34
C VAL A 88 93.79 10.35 86.96
N THR A 89 92.98 9.89 87.91
CA THR A 89 91.58 9.51 87.65
C THR A 89 90.73 10.73 87.30
N LYS A 90 90.97 11.88 87.95
CA LYS A 90 90.27 13.13 87.67
C LYS A 90 90.61 13.66 86.27
N GLN A 91 91.89 13.70 85.90
CA GLN A 91 92.33 14.07 84.55
C GLN A 91 91.67 13.18 83.49
N LYS A 92 91.72 11.85 83.66
CA LYS A 92 91.05 10.91 82.76
C LYS A 92 89.53 11.06 82.72
N HIS A 93 88.91 11.50 83.80
CA HIS A 93 87.48 11.82 83.82
C HIS A 93 87.18 13.11 83.05
N GLU A 94 88.00 14.15 83.20
CA GLU A 94 87.87 15.41 82.46
C GLU A 94 88.11 15.19 80.95
N GLU A 95 89.16 14.44 80.57
CA GLU A 95 89.43 13.97 79.19
C GLU A 95 88.24 13.20 78.61
N LYS A 96 87.72 12.19 79.31
CA LYS A 96 86.58 11.38 78.82
C LYS A 96 85.25 12.12 78.83
N LEU A 97 85.09 13.17 79.62
CA LEU A 97 83.91 14.02 79.59
C LEU A 97 83.97 14.98 78.40
N GLN A 98 85.15 15.52 78.06
CA GLN A 98 85.38 16.28 76.83
C GLN A 98 85.16 15.42 75.57
N GLU A 99 85.78 14.23 75.48
CA GLU A 99 85.52 13.29 74.37
C GLU A 99 84.02 12.99 74.20
N ARG A 100 83.29 12.82 75.31
CA ARG A 100 81.84 12.56 75.28
C ARG A 100 81.04 13.78 74.79
N GLU A 101 81.46 14.99 75.13
CA GLU A 101 80.79 16.22 74.67
C GLU A 101 81.07 16.50 73.19
N GLU A 102 82.30 16.26 72.72
CA GLU A 102 82.64 16.28 71.29
C GLU A 102 81.85 15.23 70.51
N LEU A 103 81.78 13.99 71.00
CA LEU A 103 80.99 12.92 70.39
C LEU A 103 79.49 13.20 70.43
N SER A 104 78.97 13.90 71.45
CA SER A 104 77.58 14.36 71.47
C SER A 104 77.32 15.42 70.40
N ALA A 105 78.18 16.43 70.29
CA ALA A 105 78.05 17.46 69.25
C ALA A 105 78.17 16.87 67.82
N GLN A 106 79.04 15.88 67.62
CA GLN A 106 79.12 15.11 66.38
C GLN A 106 77.85 14.28 66.13
N ALA A 107 77.31 13.61 67.16
CA ALA A 107 76.06 12.87 67.05
C ALA A 107 74.87 13.79 66.72
N ASP A 108 74.79 14.98 67.32
CA ASP A 108 73.69 15.92 67.11
C ASP A 108 73.77 16.63 65.74
N THR A 109 74.97 16.92 65.24
CA THR A 109 75.16 17.37 63.85
C THR A 109 74.82 16.27 62.84
N LEU A 110 75.17 15.00 63.12
CA LEU A 110 74.76 13.86 62.30
C LEU A 110 73.24 13.63 62.34
N ARG A 111 72.59 13.70 63.52
CA ARG A 111 71.11 13.65 63.64
C ARG A 111 70.45 14.72 62.78
N LYS A 112 70.93 15.97 62.87
CA LYS A 112 70.38 17.08 62.07
C LYS A 112 70.59 16.87 60.57
N ASN A 113 71.76 16.39 60.15
CA ASN A 113 72.01 16.04 58.76
C ASN A 113 71.08 14.90 58.27
N ILE A 114 70.78 13.93 59.13
CA ILE A 114 69.82 12.84 58.84
C ILE A 114 68.39 13.39 58.75
N GLU A 115 67.96 14.28 59.66
CA GLU A 115 66.64 14.95 59.57
C GLU A 115 66.50 15.78 58.29
N ASP A 116 67.52 16.55 57.91
CA ASP A 116 67.48 17.37 56.70
C ASP A 116 67.59 16.52 55.42
N GLN A 117 68.26 15.36 55.47
CA GLN A 117 68.20 14.35 54.40
C GLN A 117 66.84 13.66 54.32
N GLN A 118 66.21 13.32 55.46
CA GLN A 118 64.85 12.76 55.51
C GLN A 118 63.84 13.76 54.93
N ARG A 119 63.90 15.04 55.32
CA ARG A 119 63.06 16.10 54.73
C ARG A 119 63.30 16.31 53.23
N GLN A 120 64.54 16.11 52.74
CA GLN A 120 64.82 16.13 51.30
C GLN A 120 64.24 14.90 50.60
N TYR A 121 64.35 13.72 51.19
CA TYR A 121 63.76 12.48 50.68
C TYR A 121 62.23 12.56 50.66
N GLU A 122 61.58 13.04 51.72
CA GLU A 122 60.13 13.27 51.78
C GLU A 122 59.65 14.24 50.69
N ARG A 123 60.40 15.32 50.43
CA ARG A 123 60.11 16.26 49.32
C ARG A 123 60.27 15.58 47.98
N GLN A 124 61.37 14.86 47.74
CA GLN A 124 61.60 14.12 46.51
C GLN A 124 60.56 13.01 46.29
N GLN A 125 60.10 12.36 47.35
CA GLN A 125 59.03 11.37 47.31
C GLN A 125 57.68 12.02 47.01
N ALA A 126 57.37 13.17 47.62
CA ALA A 126 56.15 13.93 47.33
C ALA A 126 56.14 14.49 45.90
N ASP A 127 57.29 14.94 45.38
CA ASP A 127 57.44 15.43 44.01
C ASP A 127 57.46 14.28 42.99
N LEU A 128 58.01 13.11 43.34
CA LEU A 128 57.85 11.87 42.56
C LEU A 128 56.39 11.41 42.52
N LEU A 129 55.65 11.48 43.64
CA LEU A 129 54.22 11.15 43.68
C LEU A 129 53.39 12.11 42.80
N LYS A 130 53.66 13.42 42.85
CA LYS A 130 53.04 14.38 41.91
C LYS A 130 53.43 14.06 40.46
N LEU A 131 54.69 13.73 40.20
CA LEU A 131 55.16 13.41 38.86
C LEU A 131 54.50 12.14 38.33
N THR A 132 54.37 11.07 39.12
CA THR A 132 53.64 9.86 38.73
C THR A 132 52.15 10.14 38.57
N GLU A 133 51.53 10.99 39.40
CA GLU A 133 50.14 11.41 39.20
C GLU A 133 49.96 12.17 37.88
N THR A 134 50.86 13.11 37.53
CA THR A 134 50.82 13.78 36.23
C THR A 134 51.11 12.84 35.06
N LEU A 135 51.99 11.86 35.24
CA LEU A 135 52.31 10.86 34.21
C LEU A 135 51.14 9.91 33.97
N VAL A 136 50.42 9.48 35.01
CA VAL A 136 49.18 8.70 34.91
C VAL A 136 48.09 9.53 34.22
N LYS A 137 47.91 10.81 34.58
CA LYS A 137 46.97 11.70 33.88
C LYS A 137 47.32 11.89 32.41
N VAL A 138 48.61 12.03 32.07
CA VAL A 138 49.09 12.12 30.68
C VAL A 138 48.94 10.79 29.94
N GLN A 139 49.11 9.64 30.59
CA GLN A 139 48.82 8.33 30.00
C GLN A 139 47.32 8.18 29.72
N GLN A 140 46.46 8.46 30.69
CA GLN A 140 44.99 8.45 30.52
C GLN A 140 44.53 9.40 29.41
N PHE A 141 45.10 10.61 29.33
CA PHE A 141 44.79 11.58 28.28
C PHE A 141 45.29 11.13 26.90
N ASN A 142 46.47 10.50 26.81
CA ASN A 142 46.95 9.89 25.56
C ASN A 142 46.11 8.67 25.14
N GLU A 143 45.60 7.87 26.08
CA GLU A 143 44.66 6.79 25.79
C GLU A 143 43.30 7.32 25.35
N GLN A 144 42.79 8.38 25.99
CA GLN A 144 41.59 9.11 25.58
C GLN A 144 41.74 9.62 24.15
N ILE A 145 42.78 10.42 23.85
CA ILE A 145 43.09 10.89 22.48
C ILE A 145 43.23 9.71 21.50
N LYS A 146 43.86 8.60 21.89
CA LYS A 146 43.99 7.42 21.03
C LYS A 146 42.63 6.76 20.77
N THR A 147 41.71 6.75 21.72
CA THR A 147 40.32 6.28 21.49
C THR A 147 39.50 7.27 20.70
N GLU A 148 39.63 8.58 20.95
CA GLU A 148 38.98 9.65 20.19
C GLU A 148 39.42 9.62 18.72
N VAL A 149 40.72 9.58 18.44
CA VAL A 149 41.26 9.42 17.07
C VAL A 149 40.82 8.09 16.41
N GLN A 150 40.53 7.04 17.19
CA GLN A 150 39.92 5.82 16.64
C GLN A 150 38.42 5.99 16.34
N VAL A 151 37.68 6.74 17.17
CA VAL A 151 36.27 7.08 16.93
C VAL A 151 36.17 8.05 15.74
N GLU A 152 37.00 9.09 15.67
CA GLU A 152 37.11 10.01 14.54
C GLU A 152 37.48 9.28 13.26
N ARG A 153 38.45 8.34 13.27
CA ARG A 153 38.76 7.53 12.08
C ARG A 153 37.59 6.65 11.66
N ARG A 154 36.85 6.04 12.61
CA ARG A 154 35.64 5.25 12.30
C ARG A 154 34.51 6.14 11.79
N ALA A 155 34.35 7.34 12.33
CA ALA A 155 33.40 8.33 11.86
C ALA A 155 33.78 8.82 10.45
N ALA A 156 35.05 9.12 10.19
CA ALA A 156 35.58 9.50 8.90
C ALA A 156 35.37 8.41 7.85
N PHE A 157 35.79 7.17 8.12
CA PHE A 157 35.55 6.04 7.22
C PHE A 157 34.05 5.79 6.99
N LYS A 158 33.20 5.97 8.02
CA LYS A 158 31.75 5.89 7.83
C LYS A 158 31.22 7.04 6.98
N THR A 159 31.69 8.27 7.16
CA THR A 159 31.29 9.39 6.29
C THR A 159 31.82 9.23 4.87
N GLU A 160 32.99 8.64 4.66
CA GLU A 160 33.47 8.25 3.33
C GLU A 160 32.57 7.16 2.73
N GLU A 161 32.20 6.13 3.49
CA GLU A 161 31.25 5.09 3.04
C GLU A 161 29.88 5.70 2.68
N ASP A 162 29.31 6.51 3.58
CA ASP A 162 28.05 7.23 3.37
C ASP A 162 28.14 8.18 2.17
N ILE A 163 29.26 8.89 1.96
CA ILE A 163 29.52 9.72 0.77
C ILE A 163 29.58 8.86 -0.48
N THR A 164 30.37 7.78 -0.54
CA THR A 164 30.40 6.92 -1.74
C THR A 164 29.05 6.26 -2.01
N ASN A 165 28.22 6.03 -0.99
CA ASN A 165 26.86 5.53 -1.15
C ASN A 165 25.93 6.62 -1.71
N LEU A 166 26.03 7.86 -1.22
CA LEU A 166 25.36 9.01 -1.82
C LEU A 166 25.80 9.28 -3.26
N GLU A 167 27.08 9.10 -3.60
CA GLU A 167 27.60 9.18 -4.96
C GLU A 167 27.01 8.07 -5.86
N LYS A 168 26.87 6.84 -5.36
CA LYS A 168 26.22 5.73 -6.09
C LYS A 168 24.73 6.02 -6.33
N GLU A 169 24.00 6.54 -5.34
CA GLU A 169 22.59 6.93 -5.52
C GLU A 169 22.44 8.18 -6.41
N LYS A 170 23.36 9.16 -6.32
CA LYS A 170 23.41 10.32 -7.21
C LYS A 170 23.67 9.90 -8.66
N LEU A 171 24.63 9.00 -8.89
CA LEU A 171 24.91 8.43 -10.21
C LEU A 171 23.72 7.63 -10.76
N LYS A 172 23.00 6.87 -9.93
CA LYS A 172 21.72 6.24 -10.34
C LYS A 172 20.67 7.29 -10.72
N GLN A 173 20.56 8.37 -9.94
CA GLN A 173 19.64 9.47 -10.24
C GLN A 173 20.02 10.17 -11.56
N ASP A 174 21.30 10.41 -11.82
CA ASP A 174 21.75 11.09 -13.03
C ASP A 174 21.60 10.21 -14.28
N ASN A 175 21.85 8.90 -14.17
CA ASN A 175 21.49 7.94 -15.22
C ASN A 175 19.96 7.87 -15.46
N LEU A 176 19.15 8.01 -14.41
CA LEU A 176 17.69 8.08 -14.54
C LEU A 176 17.26 9.39 -15.22
N ILE A 177 17.85 10.53 -14.85
CA ILE A 177 17.62 11.84 -15.47
C ILE A 177 18.00 11.79 -16.95
N ASP A 178 19.20 11.31 -17.31
CA ASP A 178 19.62 11.12 -18.70
C ASP A 178 18.64 10.23 -19.49
N SER A 179 18.12 9.15 -18.89
CA SER A 179 17.11 8.29 -19.51
C SER A 179 15.74 8.97 -19.67
N MET A 180 15.39 9.90 -18.78
CA MET A 180 14.16 10.69 -18.85
C MET A 180 14.29 11.83 -19.86
N GLU A 181 15.41 12.56 -19.87
CA GLU A 181 15.73 13.62 -20.84
C GLU A 181 15.76 13.06 -22.27
N LYS A 182 16.42 11.92 -22.49
CA LYS A 182 16.38 11.19 -23.77
C LYS A 182 14.96 10.80 -24.18
N ARG A 183 14.10 10.45 -23.22
CA ARG A 183 12.68 10.15 -23.53
C ARG A 183 11.84 11.41 -23.74
N VAL A 184 12.16 12.54 -23.12
CA VAL A 184 11.55 13.85 -23.44
C VAL A 184 11.91 14.24 -24.87
N VAL A 185 13.19 14.15 -25.27
CA VAL A 185 13.61 14.44 -26.65
C VAL A 185 12.88 13.54 -27.66
N LEU A 186 12.78 12.23 -27.41
CA LEU A 186 12.02 11.32 -28.28
C LEU A 186 10.52 11.65 -28.32
N LEU A 187 9.93 12.09 -27.21
CA LEU A 187 8.52 12.52 -27.17
C LEU A 187 8.31 13.85 -27.89
N ASP A 188 9.26 14.79 -27.82
CA ASP A 188 9.22 16.05 -28.57
C ASP A 188 9.41 15.82 -30.07
N GLU A 189 10.24 14.85 -30.47
CA GLU A 189 10.35 14.36 -31.85
C GLU A 189 9.04 13.70 -32.32
N GLU A 190 8.43 12.82 -31.52
CA GLU A 190 7.11 12.24 -31.80
C GLU A 190 6.03 13.33 -31.95
N ILE A 191 5.94 14.28 -31.01
CA ILE A 191 5.03 15.43 -31.05
C ILE A 191 5.28 16.28 -32.30
N SER A 192 6.52 16.54 -32.67
CA SER A 192 6.89 17.26 -33.89
C SER A 192 6.39 16.54 -35.14
N THR A 193 6.63 15.23 -35.26
CA THR A 193 6.11 14.45 -36.41
C THR A 193 4.59 14.43 -36.45
N VAL A 194 3.91 14.25 -35.32
CA VAL A 194 2.43 14.30 -35.24
C VAL A 194 1.89 15.68 -35.61
N ASN A 195 2.53 16.77 -35.19
CA ASN A 195 2.14 18.13 -35.59
C ASN A 195 2.30 18.35 -37.11
N THR A 196 3.39 17.87 -37.74
CA THR A 196 3.52 17.95 -39.20
C THR A 196 2.49 17.10 -39.96
N GLN A 197 2.10 15.94 -39.40
CA GLN A 197 1.01 15.13 -39.95
C GLN A 197 -0.35 15.84 -39.82
N ILE A 198 -0.64 16.47 -38.67
CA ILE A 198 -1.84 17.27 -38.45
C ILE A 198 -1.89 18.44 -39.43
N GLU A 199 -0.78 19.16 -39.66
CA GLU A 199 -0.70 20.21 -40.68
C GLU A 199 -0.97 19.68 -42.09
N SER A 200 -0.43 18.51 -42.45
CA SER A 200 -0.70 17.89 -43.77
C SER A 200 -2.17 17.52 -43.91
N GLN A 201 -2.75 16.85 -42.91
CA GLN A 201 -4.16 16.48 -42.89
C GLN A 201 -5.10 17.70 -42.89
N GLN A 202 -4.73 18.80 -42.24
CA GLN A 202 -5.48 20.06 -42.33
C GLN A 202 -5.42 20.64 -43.75
N LYS A 203 -4.26 20.65 -44.40
CA LYS A 203 -4.09 21.13 -45.79
C LYS A 203 -4.83 20.24 -46.79
N GLU A 204 -4.86 18.92 -46.58
CA GLU A 204 -5.64 17.96 -47.38
C GLU A 204 -7.15 18.13 -47.14
N THR A 205 -7.58 18.26 -45.89
CA THR A 205 -9.00 18.52 -45.54
C THR A 205 -9.47 19.85 -46.11
N GLN A 206 -8.62 20.87 -46.13
CA GLN A 206 -8.92 22.17 -46.73
C GLN A 206 -9.10 22.06 -48.25
N LYS A 207 -8.19 21.38 -48.96
CA LYS A 207 -8.36 21.06 -50.39
C LYS A 207 -9.62 20.25 -50.67
N ALA A 208 -9.94 19.27 -49.82
CA ALA A 208 -11.16 18.48 -49.94
C ALA A 208 -12.43 19.33 -49.75
N ARG A 209 -12.40 20.32 -48.85
CA ARG A 209 -13.48 21.32 -48.70
C ARG A 209 -13.60 22.26 -49.89
N GLU A 210 -12.47 22.67 -50.47
CA GLU A 210 -12.45 23.49 -51.69
C GLU A 210 -13.06 22.73 -52.88
N ILE A 211 -12.62 21.49 -53.12
CA ILE A 211 -13.21 20.59 -54.13
C ILE A 211 -14.70 20.33 -53.88
N LEU A 212 -15.13 20.16 -52.61
CA LEU A 212 -16.54 20.02 -52.27
C LEU A 212 -17.35 21.31 -52.51
N ALA A 213 -16.75 22.48 -52.29
CA ALA A 213 -17.40 23.77 -52.58
C ALA A 213 -17.54 24.00 -54.09
N GLU A 214 -16.51 23.65 -54.88
CA GLU A 214 -16.55 23.65 -56.34
C GLU A 214 -17.62 22.69 -56.86
N ALA A 215 -17.64 21.44 -56.39
CA ALA A 215 -18.64 20.44 -56.78
C ALA A 215 -20.07 20.82 -56.36
N LEU A 216 -20.25 21.53 -55.23
CA LEU A 216 -21.55 22.10 -54.85
C LEU A 216 -21.97 23.24 -55.77
N ALA A 217 -21.05 24.13 -56.15
CA ALA A 217 -21.32 25.20 -57.11
C ALA A 217 -21.66 24.64 -58.51
N GLU A 218 -20.98 23.59 -58.96
CA GLU A 218 -21.34 22.85 -60.18
C GLU A 218 -22.73 22.21 -60.07
N MET A 219 -23.06 21.57 -58.93
CA MET A 219 -24.40 21.03 -58.71
C MET A 219 -25.48 22.13 -58.71
N GLU A 220 -25.21 23.32 -58.16
CA GLU A 220 -26.14 24.45 -58.22
C GLU A 220 -26.30 24.98 -59.66
N ALA A 221 -25.21 25.09 -60.43
CA ALA A 221 -25.24 25.45 -61.84
C ALA A 221 -26.06 24.44 -62.67
N ILE A 222 -25.78 23.14 -62.52
CA ILE A 222 -26.54 22.05 -63.18
C ILE A 222 -28.03 22.08 -62.77
N ASN A 223 -28.34 22.43 -61.52
CA ASN A 223 -29.73 22.57 -61.07
C ASN A 223 -30.41 23.83 -61.60
N LEU A 224 -29.67 24.92 -61.84
CA LEU A 224 -30.16 26.10 -62.56
C LEU A 224 -30.42 25.78 -64.05
N GLU A 225 -29.49 25.11 -64.73
CA GLU A 225 -29.67 24.64 -66.11
C GLU A 225 -30.87 23.69 -66.24
N LYS A 226 -31.02 22.71 -65.33
CA LYS A 226 -32.20 21.83 -65.29
C LYS A 226 -33.50 22.61 -65.12
N LYS A 227 -33.54 23.63 -64.24
CA LYS A 227 -34.71 24.52 -64.08
C LYS A 227 -34.99 25.30 -65.37
N GLN A 228 -33.97 25.84 -66.03
CA GLN A 228 -34.11 26.55 -67.30
C GLN A 228 -34.60 25.62 -68.43
N LEU A 229 -34.03 24.43 -68.58
CA LEU A 229 -34.46 23.40 -69.53
C LEU A 229 -35.92 22.98 -69.30
N VAL A 230 -36.32 22.74 -68.04
CA VAL A 230 -37.72 22.43 -67.71
C VAL A 230 -38.65 23.61 -68.01
N GLN A 231 -38.20 24.86 -67.83
CA GLN A 231 -38.97 26.05 -68.18
C GLN A 231 -39.08 26.24 -69.70
N GLN A 232 -38.00 26.02 -70.45
CA GLN A 232 -37.99 26.02 -71.92
C GLN A 232 -38.90 24.92 -72.47
N TRP A 233 -38.82 23.70 -71.93
CA TRP A 233 -39.66 22.57 -72.30
C TRP A 233 -41.15 22.82 -72.00
N LYS A 234 -41.48 23.42 -70.85
CA LYS A 234 -42.86 23.89 -70.58
C LYS A 234 -43.28 24.98 -71.58
N GLY A 235 -42.37 25.85 -71.98
CA GLY A 235 -42.60 26.86 -73.02
C GLY A 235 -42.87 26.25 -74.41
N THR A 236 -42.10 25.25 -74.83
CA THR A 236 -42.32 24.54 -76.10
C THR A 236 -43.59 23.68 -76.06
N LEU A 237 -43.91 23.07 -74.91
CA LEU A 237 -45.17 22.33 -74.70
C LEU A 237 -46.39 23.25 -74.79
N ILE A 238 -46.37 24.42 -74.14
CA ILE A 238 -47.44 25.44 -74.28
C ILE A 238 -47.52 25.95 -75.71
N GLY A 239 -46.37 26.15 -76.37
CA GLY A 239 -46.32 26.51 -77.80
C GLY A 239 -46.92 25.44 -78.72
N MET A 240 -46.68 24.16 -78.41
CA MET A 240 -47.23 23.01 -79.12
C MET A 240 -48.74 22.85 -78.87
N GLN A 241 -49.20 23.00 -77.63
CA GLN A 241 -50.63 23.04 -77.29
C GLN A 241 -51.33 24.16 -78.07
N ARG A 242 -50.80 25.39 -78.08
CA ARG A 242 -51.37 26.50 -78.86
C ARG A 242 -51.40 26.24 -80.36
N ARG A 243 -50.40 25.52 -80.91
CA ARG A 243 -50.43 25.06 -82.32
C ARG A 243 -51.50 24.00 -82.54
N HIS A 244 -51.70 23.04 -81.63
CA HIS A 244 -52.78 22.06 -81.72
C HIS A 244 -54.17 22.71 -81.58
N GLU A 245 -54.34 23.70 -80.70
CA GLU A 245 -55.60 24.46 -80.58
C GLU A 245 -55.88 25.29 -81.84
N ALA A 246 -54.85 25.86 -82.47
CA ALA A 246 -54.98 26.55 -83.76
C ALA A 246 -55.30 25.57 -84.91
N MET A 247 -54.59 24.43 -84.97
CA MET A 247 -54.82 23.34 -85.92
C MET A 247 -56.25 22.80 -85.82
N LYS A 248 -56.71 22.47 -84.60
CA LYS A 248 -58.07 22.03 -84.33
C LYS A 248 -59.12 23.05 -84.78
N LYS A 249 -58.89 24.35 -84.54
CA LYS A 249 -59.77 25.41 -85.06
C LYS A 249 -59.77 25.50 -86.59
N THR A 250 -58.64 25.26 -87.25
CA THR A 250 -58.60 25.20 -88.72
C THR A 250 -59.23 23.91 -89.27
N GLU A 251 -59.19 22.80 -88.54
CA GLU A 251 -59.88 21.54 -88.89
C GLU A 251 -61.40 21.68 -88.69
N GLU A 252 -61.84 22.30 -87.59
CA GLU A 252 -63.24 22.65 -87.33
C GLU A 252 -63.79 23.59 -88.41
N ALA A 253 -63.05 24.65 -88.76
CA ALA A 253 -63.42 25.55 -89.85
C ALA A 253 -63.42 24.85 -91.22
N LEU A 254 -62.46 23.95 -91.48
CA LEU A 254 -62.42 23.16 -92.72
C LEU A 254 -63.61 22.18 -92.79
N GLN A 255 -64.04 21.61 -91.66
CA GLN A 255 -65.23 20.75 -91.63
C GLN A 255 -66.50 21.58 -91.83
N GLN A 256 -66.65 22.73 -91.19
CA GLN A 256 -67.75 23.66 -91.45
C GLN A 256 -67.82 24.05 -92.93
N GLN A 257 -66.68 24.35 -93.58
CA GLN A 257 -66.64 24.63 -95.01
C GLN A 257 -67.00 23.41 -95.89
N LYS A 258 -66.71 22.17 -95.47
CA LYS A 258 -67.21 20.97 -96.16
C LYS A 258 -68.72 20.80 -95.99
N ASP A 259 -69.23 21.04 -94.79
CA ASP A 259 -70.66 20.92 -94.47
C ASP A 259 -71.47 22.00 -95.24
N GLU A 260 -70.94 23.22 -95.34
CA GLU A 260 -71.46 24.30 -96.19
C GLU A 260 -71.40 23.94 -97.68
N LEU A 261 -70.27 23.41 -98.17
CA LEU A 261 -70.16 22.93 -99.56
C LEU A 261 -71.14 21.80 -99.85
N GLN A 262 -71.37 20.87 -98.92
CA GLN A 262 -72.35 19.80 -99.07
C GLN A 262 -73.79 20.33 -99.03
N ALA A 263 -74.07 21.37 -98.23
CA ALA A 263 -75.35 22.08 -98.28
C ALA A 263 -75.57 22.75 -99.65
N LEU A 264 -74.56 23.46 -100.17
CA LEU A 264 -74.59 24.07 -101.50
C LEU A 264 -74.72 23.03 -102.63
N GLU A 265 -74.06 21.87 -102.53
CA GLU A 265 -74.27 20.77 -103.48
C GLU A 265 -75.71 20.23 -103.43
N ASN A 266 -76.31 20.12 -102.25
CA ASN A 266 -77.71 19.74 -102.10
C ASN A 266 -78.67 20.80 -102.68
N GLU A 267 -78.39 22.09 -102.51
CA GLU A 267 -79.14 23.19 -103.17
C GLU A 267 -78.97 23.17 -104.70
N ILE A 268 -77.76 22.87 -105.20
CA ILE A 268 -77.49 22.69 -106.63
C ILE A 268 -78.24 21.45 -107.17
N ILE A 269 -78.36 20.37 -106.40
CA ILE A 269 -79.15 19.19 -106.77
C ILE A 269 -80.65 19.52 -106.76
N GLY A 270 -81.14 20.27 -105.76
CA GLY A 270 -82.51 20.77 -105.67
C GLY A 270 -82.88 21.64 -106.88
N THR A 271 -82.14 22.74 -107.10
CA THR A 271 -82.36 23.62 -108.25
C THR A 271 -82.23 22.91 -109.60
N ARG A 272 -81.31 21.94 -109.75
CA ARG A 272 -81.26 21.06 -110.96
C ARG A 272 -82.49 20.18 -111.12
N LYS A 273 -83.10 19.71 -110.02
CA LYS A 273 -84.35 18.93 -110.04
C LYS A 273 -85.54 19.83 -110.40
N ASP A 274 -85.58 21.06 -109.89
CA ASP A 274 -86.64 22.03 -110.19
C ASP A 274 -86.55 22.52 -111.65
N ILE A 275 -85.33 22.76 -112.16
CA ILE A 275 -85.08 23.03 -113.59
C ILE A 275 -85.59 21.87 -114.46
N LYS A 276 -85.35 20.60 -114.06
CA LYS A 276 -85.92 19.44 -114.76
C LYS A 276 -87.45 19.39 -114.67
N GLY A 277 -88.04 19.80 -113.54
CA GLY A 277 -89.48 19.96 -113.38
C GLY A 277 -90.06 20.96 -114.38
N VAL A 278 -89.49 22.18 -114.42
CA VAL A 278 -89.87 23.25 -115.35
C VAL A 278 -89.66 22.83 -116.81
N GLN A 279 -88.59 22.09 -117.13
CA GLN A 279 -88.38 21.52 -118.46
C GLN A 279 -89.47 20.52 -118.86
N VAL A 280 -89.90 19.65 -117.94
CA VAL A 280 -91.00 18.70 -118.16
C VAL A 280 -92.35 19.41 -118.32
N GLU A 281 -92.61 20.48 -117.56
CA GLU A 281 -93.82 21.30 -117.74
C GLU A 281 -93.79 22.09 -119.05
N THR A 282 -92.64 22.66 -119.43
CA THR A 282 -92.45 23.33 -120.73
C THR A 282 -92.66 22.35 -121.89
N ALA A 283 -92.20 21.10 -121.76
CA ALA A 283 -92.45 20.05 -122.74
C ALA A 283 -93.95 19.70 -122.84
N LYS A 284 -94.66 19.54 -121.71
CA LYS A 284 -96.12 19.32 -121.69
C LYS A 284 -96.90 20.49 -122.32
N LEU A 285 -96.49 21.73 -122.04
CA LEU A 285 -97.09 22.93 -122.63
C LEU A 285 -96.83 23.02 -124.14
N THR A 286 -95.63 22.64 -124.60
CA THR A 286 -95.29 22.56 -126.03
C THR A 286 -96.09 21.47 -126.74
N GLU A 287 -96.28 20.31 -126.09
CA GLU A 287 -97.12 19.22 -126.59
C GLU A 287 -98.61 19.65 -126.65
N PHE A 288 -99.09 20.40 -125.65
CA PHE A 288 -100.43 20.97 -125.63
C PHE A 288 -100.63 22.02 -126.74
N MET A 289 -99.66 22.93 -126.94
CA MET A 289 -99.68 23.87 -128.08
C MET A 289 -99.73 23.12 -129.42
N SER A 290 -98.89 22.11 -129.61
CA SER A 290 -98.91 21.26 -130.80
C SER A 290 -100.27 20.58 -131.03
N ARG A 291 -100.96 20.15 -129.96
CA ARG A 291 -102.33 19.63 -130.06
C ARG A 291 -103.34 20.72 -130.48
N VAL A 292 -103.27 21.91 -129.88
CA VAL A 292 -104.14 23.05 -130.26
C VAL A 292 -103.88 23.52 -131.70
N ASP A 293 -102.63 23.59 -132.15
CA ASP A 293 -102.28 23.96 -133.53
C ASP A 293 -102.81 22.94 -134.54
N ASN A 294 -102.79 21.64 -134.19
CA ASN A 294 -103.41 20.58 -135.01
C ASN A 294 -104.95 20.70 -135.01
N GLU A 295 -105.60 21.02 -133.88
CA GLU A 295 -107.05 21.28 -133.84
C GLU A 295 -107.43 22.49 -134.69
N VAL A 296 -106.66 23.59 -134.63
CA VAL A 296 -106.82 24.77 -135.49
C VAL A 296 -106.66 24.41 -136.97
N ALA A 297 -105.66 23.58 -137.32
CA ALA A 297 -105.46 23.12 -138.70
C ALA A 297 -106.60 22.20 -139.21
N VAL A 298 -107.22 21.41 -138.34
CA VAL A 298 -108.41 20.60 -138.67
C VAL A 298 -109.65 21.48 -138.84
N LEU A 299 -109.87 22.44 -137.94
CA LEU A 299 -110.98 23.39 -138.01
C LEU A 299 -110.88 24.29 -139.25
N GLY A 300 -109.67 24.73 -139.63
CA GLY A 300 -109.43 25.48 -140.87
C GLY A 300 -109.92 24.72 -142.11
N LYS A 301 -109.56 23.43 -142.23
CA LYS A 301 -110.03 22.56 -143.32
C LYS A 301 -111.54 22.34 -143.30
N GLN A 302 -112.16 22.28 -142.13
CA GLN A 302 -113.63 22.17 -142.02
C GLN A 302 -114.33 23.46 -142.48
N ILE A 303 -113.77 24.63 -142.18
CA ILE A 303 -114.25 25.93 -142.68
C ILE A 303 -114.14 25.99 -144.21
N GLU A 304 -113.02 25.54 -144.77
CA GLU A 304 -112.78 25.47 -146.22
C GLU A 304 -113.86 24.64 -146.94
N VAL A 305 -114.18 23.46 -146.41
CA VAL A 305 -115.27 22.58 -146.91
C VAL A 305 -116.66 23.21 -146.77
N LEU A 306 -116.89 24.05 -145.75
CA LEU A 306 -118.17 24.76 -145.57
C LEU A 306 -118.33 25.93 -146.55
N VAL A 307 -117.25 26.66 -146.86
CA VAL A 307 -117.24 27.70 -147.90
C VAL A 307 -117.52 27.08 -149.27
N ASP A 308 -116.84 25.98 -149.60
CA ASP A 308 -117.01 25.27 -150.87
C ASP A 308 -118.43 24.71 -151.05
N ARG A 309 -119.11 24.34 -149.95
CA ARG A 309 -120.55 24.00 -149.92
C ARG A 309 -121.46 25.21 -150.13
N LYS A 310 -121.18 26.33 -149.47
CA LYS A 310 -121.95 27.59 -149.59
C LYS A 310 -121.98 28.07 -151.04
N ASP A 311 -120.83 28.08 -151.70
CA ASP A 311 -120.71 28.69 -153.04
C ASP A 311 -121.31 27.81 -154.15
N LYS A 312 -121.39 26.49 -153.95
CA LYS A 312 -122.20 25.59 -154.78
C LYS A 312 -123.70 25.86 -154.64
N GLY A 313 -124.20 25.96 -153.40
CA GLY A 313 -125.61 26.31 -153.14
C GLY A 313 -126.02 27.69 -153.68
N ALA A 314 -125.09 28.65 -153.72
CA ALA A 314 -125.32 29.96 -154.33
C ALA A 314 -125.54 29.91 -155.85
N GLN A 315 -124.87 28.99 -156.55
CA GLN A 315 -125.05 28.79 -158.00
C GLN A 315 -126.40 28.12 -158.32
N GLU A 316 -126.79 27.11 -157.53
CA GLU A 316 -128.09 26.43 -157.67
C GLU A 316 -129.27 27.38 -157.43
N TYR A 317 -129.17 28.25 -156.42
CA TYR A 317 -130.20 29.25 -156.10
C TYR A 317 -130.40 30.28 -157.21
N ALA A 318 -129.32 30.70 -157.89
CA ALA A 318 -129.39 31.64 -159.00
C ALA A 318 -130.12 31.06 -160.23
N LEU A 319 -129.94 29.76 -160.50
CA LEU A 319 -130.59 29.08 -161.62
C LEU A 319 -132.10 28.86 -161.38
N LEU A 320 -132.52 28.49 -160.17
CA LEU A 320 -133.96 28.34 -159.87
C LEU A 320 -134.69 29.68 -159.93
N LYS A 321 -134.08 30.77 -159.45
CA LYS A 321 -134.73 32.08 -159.39
C LYS A 321 -135.17 32.59 -160.77
N ASN A 322 -134.32 32.49 -161.79
CA ASN A 322 -134.66 32.93 -163.15
C ASN A 322 -135.84 32.14 -163.77
N ASN A 323 -136.02 30.86 -163.39
CA ASN A 323 -137.15 30.04 -163.87
C ASN A 323 -138.48 30.41 -163.17
N ILE A 324 -138.41 30.87 -161.93
CA ILE A 324 -139.58 31.36 -161.17
C ILE A 324 -140.05 32.71 -161.74
N ASP A 325 -139.13 33.63 -162.03
CA ASP A 325 -139.50 34.96 -162.52
C ASP A 325 -140.18 34.93 -163.92
N GLN A 326 -139.91 33.92 -164.77
CA GLN A 326 -140.67 33.70 -166.01
C GLN A 326 -142.08 33.13 -165.75
N THR A 327 -142.22 32.10 -164.91
CA THR A 327 -143.52 31.44 -164.65
C THR A 327 -144.52 32.33 -163.88
N VAL A 328 -144.02 33.29 -163.09
CA VAL A 328 -144.82 34.35 -162.44
C VAL A 328 -145.39 35.37 -163.44
N SER A 329 -144.84 35.46 -164.66
CA SER A 329 -145.37 36.36 -165.71
C SER A 329 -146.59 35.78 -166.44
N GLU A 330 -146.69 34.45 -166.54
CA GLU A 330 -147.77 33.79 -167.29
C GLU A 330 -149.00 33.53 -166.41
N THR A 331 -148.77 33.15 -165.14
CA THR A 331 -149.84 32.98 -164.14
C THR A 331 -150.71 34.23 -163.98
N LYS A 332 -150.12 35.43 -163.99
CA LYS A 332 -150.86 36.71 -163.87
C LYS A 332 -151.82 37.03 -165.03
N LYS A 333 -151.71 36.34 -166.18
CA LYS A 333 -152.73 36.42 -167.24
C LYS A 333 -153.87 35.46 -166.97
N LEU A 334 -153.55 34.22 -166.61
CA LEU A 334 -154.51 33.16 -166.30
C LEU A 334 -155.36 33.49 -165.04
N GLU A 335 -154.83 34.21 -164.06
CA GLU A 335 -155.56 34.69 -162.88
C GLU A 335 -156.73 35.63 -163.21
N TYR A 336 -156.71 36.31 -164.37
CA TYR A 336 -157.80 37.19 -164.80
C TYR A 336 -158.94 36.39 -165.43
N GLU A 337 -158.61 35.39 -166.25
CA GLU A 337 -159.58 34.57 -166.99
C GLU A 337 -160.19 33.43 -166.13
N ALA A 338 -159.44 32.91 -165.16
CA ALA A 338 -159.96 31.94 -164.19
C ALA A 338 -160.95 32.56 -163.19
N ARG A 339 -160.86 33.87 -162.92
CA ARG A 339 -161.75 34.58 -161.99
C ARG A 339 -163.21 34.62 -162.45
N THR A 340 -163.45 34.59 -163.76
CA THR A 340 -164.78 34.42 -164.35
C THR A 340 -165.32 33.00 -164.18
N TYR A 341 -164.51 31.96 -164.45
CA TYR A 341 -164.92 30.56 -164.22
C TYR A 341 -165.12 30.22 -162.74
N SER A 342 -164.49 30.96 -161.82
CA SER A 342 -164.72 30.87 -160.37
C SER A 342 -166.14 31.26 -159.93
N LEU A 343 -166.95 31.89 -160.79
CA LEU A 343 -168.35 32.24 -160.50
C LEU A 343 -169.31 31.20 -161.11
N GLU A 344 -169.09 30.78 -162.36
CA GLU A 344 -169.94 29.77 -163.02
C GLU A 344 -169.82 28.38 -162.36
N ALA A 345 -168.62 28.00 -161.91
CA ALA A 345 -168.40 26.74 -161.20
C ALA A 345 -169.13 26.65 -159.83
N ALA A 346 -169.52 27.78 -159.23
CA ALA A 346 -170.26 27.83 -157.97
C ALA A 346 -171.79 27.60 -158.12
N GLU A 347 -172.32 27.76 -159.35
CA GLU A 347 -173.71 27.47 -159.74
C GLU A 347 -173.85 26.18 -160.59
N ILE A 348 -172.73 25.56 -160.96
CA ILE A 348 -172.66 24.12 -161.28
C ILE A 348 -172.53 23.26 -160.00
N ASP A 349 -172.83 23.86 -158.85
CA ASP A 349 -173.82 23.36 -157.87
C ASP A 349 -173.54 22.01 -157.14
N LYS A 350 -173.94 21.84 -155.87
CA LYS A 350 -175.34 21.68 -155.39
C LYS A 350 -176.30 20.83 -156.27
N LYS A 351 -175.78 20.18 -157.32
CA LYS A 351 -176.43 19.30 -158.31
C LYS A 351 -175.60 18.02 -158.55
N ILE A 352 -174.53 17.78 -157.79
CA ILE A 352 -173.86 16.47 -157.72
C ILE A 352 -173.81 15.95 -156.27
N GLN A 353 -173.45 16.76 -155.27
CA GLN A 353 -173.72 16.40 -153.87
C GLN A 353 -175.23 16.19 -153.59
N LYS A 354 -176.09 16.83 -154.39
CA LYS A 354 -177.56 16.69 -154.38
C LYS A 354 -178.11 15.79 -155.50
N THR A 355 -177.25 15.07 -156.22
CA THR A 355 -177.70 14.20 -157.35
C THR A 355 -176.90 12.89 -157.49
N SER A 356 -175.93 12.69 -156.60
CA SER A 356 -175.54 11.40 -156.01
C SER A 356 -175.47 11.54 -154.46
N LYS A 357 -176.39 12.34 -153.85
CA LYS A 357 -177.69 11.88 -153.33
C LYS A 357 -177.56 11.42 -151.86
N GLU A 358 -178.57 11.50 -150.98
CA GLU A 358 -179.95 11.00 -151.16
C GLU A 358 -179.98 9.50 -151.59
N VAL A 359 -178.80 8.85 -151.65
CA VAL A 359 -178.54 7.42 -151.90
C VAL A 359 -177.84 6.77 -150.68
N PHE A 360 -177.78 7.52 -149.57
CA PHE A 360 -178.38 7.03 -148.32
C PHE A 360 -179.91 6.84 -148.55
N LEU A 361 -180.25 5.94 -149.48
CA LEU A 361 -181.54 5.78 -150.20
C LEU A 361 -182.61 5.29 -149.20
N ILE A 362 -183.80 5.88 -149.12
CA ILE A 362 -184.91 5.63 -150.06
C ILE A 362 -184.82 4.23 -150.67
N GLU A 363 -185.48 3.27 -150.02
CA GLU A 363 -185.50 1.86 -150.43
C GLU A 363 -184.08 1.22 -150.50
N SER A 364 -183.43 0.92 -149.38
CA SER A 364 -184.04 0.28 -148.20
C SER A 364 -184.27 1.20 -146.98
N ASP A 365 -184.81 2.42 -147.19
CA ASP A 365 -185.69 3.10 -146.21
C ASP A 365 -186.51 2.07 -145.43
N ILE A 366 -187.21 1.27 -146.22
CA ILE A 366 -188.08 0.14 -145.88
C ILE A 366 -187.26 -1.09 -146.31
N LEU A 367 -186.94 -2.05 -145.44
CA LEU A 367 -187.68 -2.45 -144.24
C LEU A 367 -187.27 -1.68 -142.96
N GLU A 368 -188.16 -0.98 -142.24
CA GLU A 368 -189.62 -0.81 -142.46
C GLU A 368 -190.25 0.36 -141.66
N SER A 369 -189.57 1.47 -141.33
CA SER A 369 -188.42 2.10 -142.01
C SER A 369 -187.19 2.27 -141.09
N LEU A 370 -186.22 1.34 -141.08
CA LEU A 370 -185.20 1.10 -140.00
C LEU A 370 -183.78 0.78 -140.53
N GLY A 371 -182.66 0.85 -139.78
CA GLY A 371 -182.42 1.34 -138.40
C GLY A 371 -181.95 0.32 -137.35
N LYS A 372 -180.62 0.03 -137.20
CA LYS A 372 -180.04 -0.84 -136.11
C LYS A 372 -178.57 -0.53 -135.69
N GLN A 373 -178.39 -0.18 -134.40
CA GLN A 373 -177.25 -0.42 -133.45
C GLN A 373 -175.77 0.10 -133.60
N SER A 374 -175.36 0.89 -132.58
CA SER A 374 -174.09 0.84 -131.78
C SER A 374 -172.83 1.70 -132.11
N THR A 375 -172.44 2.63 -131.20
CA THR A 375 -171.09 3.30 -131.05
C THR A 375 -170.93 4.01 -129.67
N LEU A 376 -169.73 4.07 -129.03
CA LEU A 376 -169.37 5.01 -127.90
C LEU A 376 -167.92 4.91 -127.30
N LYS A 377 -167.30 6.07 -126.92
CA LYS A 377 -166.27 6.33 -125.84
C LYS A 377 -164.84 5.70 -125.96
N GLN A 378 -163.76 6.04 -125.19
CA GLN A 378 -163.40 7.02 -124.11
C GLN A 378 -161.85 7.32 -124.09
N GLU A 379 -161.39 8.30 -123.28
CA GLU A 379 -159.98 8.67 -122.97
C GLU A 379 -159.40 8.16 -121.60
N CYS A 380 -158.36 8.83 -121.07
CA CYS A 380 -157.24 8.44 -120.16
C CYS A 380 -157.47 8.19 -118.63
N HIS A 381 -156.34 8.01 -117.91
CA HIS A 381 -156.11 7.66 -116.48
C HIS A 381 -156.84 8.49 -115.39
N GLY A 382 -156.93 7.92 -114.17
CA GLY A 382 -157.28 8.71 -112.97
C GLY A 382 -157.09 8.09 -111.55
N THR A 383 -156.98 6.77 -111.35
CA THR A 383 -157.21 6.16 -110.02
C THR A 383 -156.17 5.12 -109.56
N LEU A 384 -154.97 5.54 -109.14
CA LEU A 384 -153.95 4.61 -108.59
C LEU A 384 -153.10 5.13 -107.41
N SER A 385 -152.88 6.44 -107.25
CA SER A 385 -151.81 6.96 -106.36
C SER A 385 -152.10 6.89 -104.85
N ASP A 386 -153.38 6.87 -104.43
CA ASP A 386 -153.73 7.20 -103.03
C ASP A 386 -153.96 6.00 -102.11
N ILE A 387 -153.96 4.78 -102.66
CA ILE A 387 -154.07 3.54 -101.87
C ILE A 387 -152.69 3.03 -101.40
N GLU A 388 -151.61 3.37 -102.11
CA GLU A 388 -150.27 2.83 -101.83
C GLU A 388 -149.61 3.47 -100.59
N LYS A 389 -149.82 4.78 -100.39
CA LYS A 389 -149.08 5.61 -99.43
C LYS A 389 -149.27 5.19 -97.96
N ILE A 390 -150.46 4.73 -97.58
CA ILE A 390 -150.79 4.38 -96.18
C ILE A 390 -150.21 3.01 -95.78
N LYS A 391 -150.17 2.02 -96.69
CA LYS A 391 -149.67 0.67 -96.38
C LYS A 391 -148.14 0.59 -96.20
N ALA A 392 -147.40 1.57 -96.73
CA ALA A 392 -145.94 1.60 -96.62
C ALA A 392 -145.45 1.88 -95.18
N SER A 393 -146.10 2.80 -94.45
CA SER A 393 -145.55 3.33 -93.20
C SER A 393 -145.59 2.36 -92.02
N ILE A 394 -146.56 1.45 -91.95
CA ILE A 394 -146.72 0.52 -90.81
C ILE A 394 -145.66 -0.58 -90.88
N ARG A 395 -145.50 -1.21 -92.05
CA ARG A 395 -144.48 -2.26 -92.30
C ARG A 395 -143.05 -1.79 -91.98
N SER A 396 -142.77 -0.49 -92.17
CA SER A 396 -141.47 0.09 -91.86
C SER A 396 -141.10 0.06 -90.37
N LYS A 397 -142.08 -0.04 -89.45
CA LYS A 397 -141.82 -0.04 -87.99
C LYS A 397 -141.64 -1.44 -87.43
N GLU A 398 -142.45 -2.40 -87.89
CA GLU A 398 -142.32 -3.81 -87.50
C GLU A 398 -140.98 -4.40 -87.95
N LEU A 399 -140.51 -4.01 -89.15
CA LEU A 399 -139.21 -4.44 -89.69
C LEU A 399 -138.02 -4.02 -88.80
N GLN A 400 -138.07 -2.83 -88.19
CA GLN A 400 -137.00 -2.33 -87.32
C GLN A 400 -136.85 -3.14 -86.02
N VAL A 401 -137.96 -3.61 -85.44
CA VAL A 401 -137.92 -4.44 -84.22
C VAL A 401 -137.30 -5.81 -84.54
N ALA A 402 -137.74 -6.44 -85.62
CA ALA A 402 -137.20 -7.73 -86.07
C ALA A 402 -135.71 -7.65 -86.46
N GLN A 403 -135.22 -6.49 -86.92
CA GLN A 403 -133.79 -6.26 -87.17
C GLN A 403 -132.96 -6.26 -85.88
N MET A 404 -133.40 -5.52 -84.85
CA MET A 404 -132.67 -5.44 -83.56
C MET A 404 -132.56 -6.80 -82.86
N GLU A 405 -133.60 -7.63 -82.89
CA GLU A 405 -133.55 -8.98 -82.31
C GLU A 405 -132.61 -9.93 -83.09
N ASN A 406 -132.55 -9.80 -84.42
CA ASN A 406 -131.59 -10.54 -85.23
C ASN A 406 -130.14 -10.09 -84.98
N GLU A 407 -129.89 -8.80 -84.75
CA GLU A 407 -128.55 -8.30 -84.40
C GLU A 407 -128.07 -8.83 -83.04
N LEU A 408 -128.97 -8.91 -82.05
CA LEU A 408 -128.67 -9.53 -80.75
C LEU A 408 -128.38 -11.03 -80.85
N ALA A 409 -129.11 -11.76 -81.70
CA ALA A 409 -128.83 -13.16 -82.00
C ALA A 409 -127.47 -13.31 -82.72
N ARG A 410 -127.17 -12.44 -83.69
CA ARG A 410 -125.94 -12.42 -84.47
C ARG A 410 -124.70 -12.21 -83.59
N ILE A 411 -124.68 -11.17 -82.75
CA ILE A 411 -123.57 -10.90 -81.82
C ILE A 411 -123.31 -12.10 -80.89
N ARG A 412 -124.36 -12.84 -80.50
CA ARG A 412 -124.23 -14.04 -79.66
C ARG A 412 -123.65 -15.25 -80.42
N VAL A 413 -123.96 -15.38 -81.71
CA VAL A 413 -123.27 -16.32 -82.62
C VAL A 413 -121.82 -15.89 -82.81
N ASP A 414 -121.56 -14.63 -83.16
CA ASP A 414 -120.21 -14.08 -83.37
C ASP A 414 -119.31 -14.29 -82.12
N THR A 415 -119.88 -14.19 -80.91
CA THR A 415 -119.17 -14.45 -79.65
C THR A 415 -118.79 -15.93 -79.49
N LEU A 416 -119.71 -16.87 -79.76
CA LEU A 416 -119.42 -18.30 -79.74
C LEU A 416 -118.46 -18.71 -80.87
N GLN A 417 -118.56 -18.05 -82.02
CA GLN A 417 -117.69 -18.24 -83.17
C GLN A 417 -116.28 -17.70 -82.88
N ALA A 418 -116.15 -16.60 -82.15
CA ALA A 418 -114.87 -16.09 -81.64
C ALA A 418 -114.27 -16.99 -80.55
N GLN A 419 -115.09 -17.64 -79.70
CA GLN A 419 -114.61 -18.63 -78.73
C GLN A 419 -114.10 -19.90 -79.44
N SER A 420 -114.87 -20.44 -80.39
CA SER A 420 -114.43 -21.55 -81.25
C SER A 420 -113.20 -21.18 -82.10
N HIS A 421 -113.10 -19.92 -82.53
CA HIS A 421 -111.91 -19.43 -83.23
C HIS A 421 -110.68 -19.36 -82.30
N ASN A 422 -110.83 -18.95 -81.04
CA ASN A 422 -109.74 -19.00 -80.06
C ASN A 422 -109.33 -20.44 -79.68
N GLU A 423 -110.27 -21.37 -79.67
CA GLU A 423 -109.99 -22.78 -79.39
C GLU A 423 -109.31 -23.48 -80.58
N THR A 424 -109.75 -23.19 -81.81
CA THR A 424 -109.02 -23.60 -83.03
C THR A 424 -107.67 -22.90 -83.15
N LEU A 425 -107.52 -21.63 -82.78
CA LEU A 425 -106.21 -20.95 -82.70
C LEU A 425 -105.28 -21.58 -81.65
N LYS A 426 -105.80 -22.05 -80.50
CA LYS A 426 -105.00 -22.82 -79.53
C LYS A 426 -104.59 -24.19 -80.07
N ASN A 427 -105.45 -24.84 -80.84
CA ASN A 427 -105.12 -26.12 -81.47
C ASN A 427 -104.09 -25.93 -82.59
N THR A 428 -104.25 -24.93 -83.46
CA THR A 428 -103.23 -24.60 -84.47
C THR A 428 -101.94 -24.07 -83.84
N LEU A 429 -101.98 -23.40 -82.68
CA LEU A 429 -100.75 -23.07 -81.92
C LEU A 429 -100.04 -24.33 -81.44
N ASN A 430 -100.76 -25.29 -80.84
CA ASN A 430 -100.19 -26.58 -80.43
C ASN A 430 -99.68 -27.41 -81.62
N GLU A 431 -100.35 -27.33 -82.78
CA GLU A 431 -99.90 -27.98 -84.01
C GLU A 431 -98.68 -27.27 -84.61
N LEU A 432 -98.64 -25.93 -84.59
CA LEU A 432 -97.48 -25.14 -84.98
C LEU A 432 -96.29 -25.33 -84.02
N GLU A 433 -96.51 -25.53 -82.72
CA GLU A 433 -95.45 -25.88 -81.77
C GLU A 433 -94.90 -27.29 -82.02
N LYS A 434 -95.78 -28.26 -82.34
CA LYS A 434 -95.36 -29.60 -82.78
C LYS A 434 -94.66 -29.58 -84.13
N GLU A 435 -95.13 -28.77 -85.08
CA GLU A 435 -94.41 -28.50 -86.33
C GLU A 435 -93.09 -27.80 -86.07
N LEU A 436 -92.99 -26.86 -85.13
CA LEU A 436 -91.75 -26.16 -84.80
C LEU A 436 -90.74 -27.11 -84.12
N GLN A 437 -91.20 -28.06 -83.31
CA GLN A 437 -90.36 -29.15 -82.78
C GLN A 437 -89.96 -30.15 -83.87
N ALA A 438 -90.87 -30.53 -84.77
CA ALA A 438 -90.56 -31.40 -85.91
C ALA A 438 -89.63 -30.73 -86.93
N ARG A 439 -89.80 -29.43 -87.18
CA ARG A 439 -88.91 -28.54 -87.93
C ARG A 439 -87.60 -28.36 -87.18
N GLY A 440 -87.60 -28.30 -85.86
CA GLY A 440 -86.40 -28.30 -85.01
C GLY A 440 -85.57 -29.56 -85.22
N LEU A 441 -86.18 -30.74 -85.07
CA LEU A 441 -85.57 -32.03 -85.37
C LEU A 441 -85.17 -32.18 -86.85
N MET A 442 -85.92 -31.57 -87.77
CA MET A 442 -85.56 -31.53 -89.19
C MET A 442 -84.42 -30.54 -89.46
N VAL A 443 -84.29 -29.46 -88.70
CA VAL A 443 -83.18 -28.51 -88.71
C VAL A 443 -81.95 -29.12 -88.06
N GLU A 444 -82.07 -29.93 -87.01
CA GLU A 444 -80.96 -30.73 -86.47
C GLU A 444 -80.49 -31.77 -87.48
N ARG A 445 -81.41 -32.49 -88.14
CA ARG A 445 -81.06 -33.39 -89.26
C ARG A 445 -80.44 -32.63 -90.41
N MET A 446 -80.99 -31.48 -90.80
CA MET A 446 -80.41 -30.60 -91.83
C MET A 446 -79.09 -29.98 -91.37
N GLN A 447 -78.81 -29.82 -90.08
CA GLN A 447 -77.51 -29.35 -89.57
C GLN A 447 -76.51 -30.50 -89.52
N MET A 448 -76.91 -31.73 -89.20
CA MET A 448 -76.10 -32.93 -89.36
C MET A 448 -75.80 -33.19 -90.84
N ASP A 449 -76.78 -33.02 -91.72
CA ASP A 449 -76.59 -33.11 -93.17
C ASP A 449 -75.81 -31.90 -93.70
N ILE A 450 -75.97 -30.68 -93.18
CA ILE A 450 -75.11 -29.54 -93.56
C ILE A 450 -73.68 -29.76 -93.07
N ARG A 451 -73.45 -30.39 -91.91
CA ARG A 451 -72.11 -30.78 -91.44
C ARG A 451 -71.53 -31.90 -92.31
N ARG A 452 -72.31 -32.95 -92.60
CA ARG A 452 -71.91 -34.05 -93.50
C ARG A 452 -71.69 -33.57 -94.93
N ARG A 453 -72.47 -32.59 -95.39
CA ARG A 453 -72.30 -31.88 -96.66
C ARG A 453 -71.18 -30.87 -96.59
N HIS A 454 -70.79 -30.32 -95.43
CA HIS A 454 -69.53 -29.60 -95.26
C HIS A 454 -68.36 -30.58 -95.32
N ASP A 455 -68.41 -31.77 -94.70
CA ASP A 455 -67.36 -32.77 -94.86
C ASP A 455 -67.27 -33.29 -96.31
N GLU A 456 -68.40 -33.44 -97.00
CA GLU A 456 -68.43 -33.77 -98.43
C GLU A 456 -68.06 -32.58 -99.32
N ILE A 457 -68.36 -31.34 -98.91
CA ILE A 457 -67.85 -30.12 -99.54
C ILE A 457 -66.35 -30.11 -99.33
N ASP A 458 -65.77 -30.08 -98.14
CA ASP A 458 -64.32 -30.12 -97.88
C ASP A 458 -63.57 -31.26 -98.58
N ARG A 459 -64.18 -32.45 -98.70
CA ARG A 459 -63.63 -33.54 -99.53
C ARG A 459 -63.72 -33.21 -101.02
N LYS A 460 -64.86 -32.71 -101.50
CA LYS A 460 -65.00 -32.19 -102.87
C LYS A 460 -64.21 -30.93 -103.11
N GLN A 461 -63.89 -30.13 -102.10
CA GLN A 461 -63.17 -28.87 -102.12
C GLN A 461 -61.72 -29.24 -102.28
N LYS A 462 -61.19 -30.19 -101.52
CA LYS A 462 -59.87 -30.80 -101.79
C LYS A 462 -59.79 -31.47 -103.17
N GLN A 463 -60.88 -32.04 -103.70
CA GLN A 463 -60.93 -32.51 -105.09
C GLN A 463 -61.07 -31.37 -106.12
N LEU A 464 -61.73 -30.26 -105.78
CA LEU A 464 -61.92 -29.05 -106.57
C LEU A 464 -60.68 -28.15 -106.49
N ASP A 465 -59.84 -28.30 -105.47
CA ASP A 465 -58.51 -27.71 -105.27
C ASP A 465 -57.48 -28.53 -106.04
N GLN A 466 -57.61 -29.85 -106.08
CA GLN A 466 -56.83 -30.72 -106.98
C GLN A 466 -57.22 -30.51 -108.45
N LEU A 467 -58.51 -30.39 -108.75
CA LEU A 467 -59.02 -30.00 -110.06
C LEU A 467 -58.72 -28.53 -110.37
N ASN A 468 -58.66 -27.62 -109.38
CA ASN A 468 -58.23 -26.24 -109.57
C ASN A 468 -56.73 -26.18 -109.76
N HIS A 469 -55.89 -26.99 -109.14
CA HIS A 469 -54.47 -27.04 -109.49
C HIS A 469 -54.25 -27.64 -110.89
N GLN A 470 -55.15 -28.49 -111.38
CA GLN A 470 -55.17 -28.93 -112.78
C GLN A 470 -55.73 -27.84 -113.71
N TYR A 471 -56.75 -27.11 -113.27
CA TYR A 471 -57.39 -26.02 -114.01
C TYR A 471 -56.52 -24.76 -114.03
N GLU A 472 -55.75 -24.45 -112.99
CA GLU A 472 -54.71 -23.42 -112.93
C GLU A 472 -53.53 -23.80 -113.82
N ARG A 473 -53.16 -25.08 -113.90
CA ARG A 473 -52.18 -25.55 -114.91
C ARG A 473 -52.71 -25.45 -116.34
N LEU A 474 -54.04 -25.44 -116.53
CA LEU A 474 -54.68 -25.19 -117.83
C LEU A 474 -54.96 -23.70 -118.10
N SER A 475 -55.25 -22.90 -117.07
CA SER A 475 -55.53 -21.45 -117.14
C SER A 475 -54.24 -20.63 -117.16
N ALA A 476 -53.16 -21.07 -116.53
CA ALA A 476 -51.82 -20.55 -116.80
C ALA A 476 -51.34 -20.88 -118.23
N ALA A 477 -52.00 -21.82 -118.92
CA ALA A 477 -51.75 -22.15 -120.31
C ALA A 477 -52.73 -21.52 -121.32
N TYR A 478 -53.94 -21.09 -120.91
CA TYR A 478 -55.00 -20.59 -121.80
C TYR A 478 -55.81 -19.37 -121.30
N GLY A 479 -55.61 -18.90 -120.07
CA GLY A 479 -56.40 -17.85 -119.42
C GLY A 479 -55.74 -16.48 -119.48
N SER A 480 -55.98 -15.75 -120.56
CA SER A 480 -55.64 -14.32 -120.69
C SER A 480 -56.89 -13.48 -120.64
N ASP A 481 -57.02 -12.57 -119.67
CA ASP A 481 -57.89 -11.40 -119.81
C ASP A 481 -57.36 -10.15 -119.09
N LYS A 482 -57.80 -8.96 -119.53
CA LYS A 482 -57.41 -7.64 -119.03
C LYS A 482 -58.56 -6.63 -119.19
N GLY A 483 -59.02 -6.10 -118.07
CA GLY A 483 -60.08 -5.08 -118.00
C GLY A 483 -61.15 -5.49 -116.98
N GLU A 484 -61.90 -4.58 -116.36
CA GLU A 484 -61.97 -3.13 -116.58
C GLU A 484 -62.02 -2.36 -115.24
N HIS A 485 -61.60 -1.08 -115.29
CA HIS A 485 -61.88 0.02 -114.35
C HIS A 485 -61.85 -0.20 -112.81
N VAL A 486 -60.76 0.25 -112.19
CA VAL A 486 -60.74 0.84 -110.82
C VAL A 486 -60.19 2.27 -110.94
N GLY A 487 -60.71 3.23 -110.18
CA GLY A 487 -60.39 4.65 -110.33
C GLY A 487 -58.98 5.04 -109.83
N PRO A 488 -58.30 6.05 -110.45
CA PRO A 488 -57.00 6.52 -109.97
C PRO A 488 -57.02 7.00 -108.51
N LEU A 489 -58.13 7.62 -108.07
CA LEU A 489 -58.30 8.06 -106.69
C LEU A 489 -58.38 6.87 -105.72
N GLU A 490 -59.11 5.81 -106.07
CA GLU A 490 -59.20 4.59 -105.25
C GLU A 490 -57.86 3.86 -105.17
N ALA A 491 -57.09 3.84 -106.27
CA ALA A 491 -55.71 3.34 -106.25
C ALA A 491 -54.82 4.17 -105.31
N THR A 492 -54.94 5.50 -105.30
CA THR A 492 -54.20 6.34 -104.34
C THR A 492 -54.68 6.15 -102.90
N ILE A 493 -55.99 6.04 -102.64
CA ILE A 493 -56.56 5.81 -101.31
C ILE A 493 -56.10 4.45 -100.76
N ASN A 494 -56.10 3.39 -101.57
CA ASN A 494 -55.58 2.08 -101.17
C ASN A 494 -54.07 2.10 -100.92
N SER A 495 -53.28 2.83 -101.73
CA SER A 495 -51.84 2.98 -101.50
C SER A 495 -51.52 3.75 -100.21
N LEU A 496 -52.26 4.83 -99.92
CA LEU A 496 -52.12 5.63 -98.70
C LEU A 496 -52.61 4.85 -97.47
N SER A 497 -53.72 4.13 -97.57
CA SER A 497 -54.22 3.27 -96.49
C SER A 497 -53.25 2.14 -96.16
N LYS A 498 -52.61 1.54 -97.18
CA LYS A 498 -51.54 0.56 -96.98
C LYS A 498 -50.31 1.19 -96.31
N ALA A 499 -49.84 2.34 -96.79
CA ALA A 499 -48.73 3.07 -96.16
C ALA A 499 -49.02 3.50 -94.71
N ILE A 500 -50.27 3.87 -94.40
CA ILE A 500 -50.72 4.15 -93.03
C ILE A 500 -50.67 2.85 -92.19
N SER A 501 -51.18 1.72 -92.69
CA SER A 501 -51.10 0.44 -91.97
C SER A 501 -49.66 -0.02 -91.73
N GLU A 502 -48.76 0.19 -92.69
CA GLU A 502 -47.33 -0.10 -92.56
C GLU A 502 -46.69 0.79 -91.48
N LYS A 503 -47.06 2.08 -91.40
CA LYS A 503 -46.58 3.00 -90.35
C LYS A 503 -47.23 2.80 -88.98
N VAL A 504 -48.45 2.26 -88.90
CA VAL A 504 -49.04 1.79 -87.63
C VAL A 504 -48.27 0.58 -87.12
N ASN A 505 -48.03 -0.43 -87.97
CA ASN A 505 -47.27 -1.63 -87.60
C ASN A 505 -45.82 -1.30 -87.19
N GLU A 506 -45.16 -0.36 -87.89
CA GLU A 506 -43.82 0.12 -87.57
C GLU A 506 -43.79 0.86 -86.21
N ASN A 507 -44.84 1.63 -85.89
CA ASN A 507 -44.99 2.30 -84.58
C ASN A 507 -45.28 1.29 -83.45
N GLU A 508 -46.13 0.28 -83.67
CA GLU A 508 -46.34 -0.80 -82.69
C GLU A 508 -45.06 -1.61 -82.43
N ALA A 509 -44.27 -1.90 -83.47
CA ALA A 509 -42.96 -2.54 -83.32
C ALA A 509 -41.99 -1.69 -82.50
N LEU A 510 -41.89 -0.38 -82.78
CA LEU A 510 -41.07 0.56 -82.01
C LEU A 510 -41.56 0.73 -80.57
N GLN A 511 -42.88 0.63 -80.30
CA GLN A 511 -43.40 0.60 -78.93
C GLN A 511 -43.04 -0.70 -78.20
N GLN A 512 -43.06 -1.85 -78.88
CA GLN A 512 -42.60 -3.11 -78.27
C GLN A 512 -41.09 -3.12 -77.99
N GLU A 513 -40.26 -2.57 -78.89
CA GLU A 513 -38.83 -2.36 -78.62
C GLU A 513 -38.62 -1.35 -77.48
N TRP A 514 -39.35 -0.24 -77.44
CA TRP A 514 -39.26 0.72 -76.34
C TRP A 514 -39.66 0.11 -75.01
N ILE A 515 -40.74 -0.69 -74.94
CA ILE A 515 -41.14 -1.39 -73.70
C ILE A 515 -40.06 -2.40 -73.28
N LYS A 516 -39.45 -3.14 -74.21
CA LYS A 516 -38.30 -4.02 -73.91
C LYS A 516 -37.12 -3.24 -73.32
N LEU A 517 -36.65 -2.20 -74.02
CA LEU A 517 -35.52 -1.38 -73.59
C LEU A 517 -35.81 -0.69 -72.24
N GLN A 518 -37.04 -0.25 -72.00
CA GLN A 518 -37.48 0.32 -70.73
C GLN A 518 -37.48 -0.74 -69.60
N THR A 519 -37.85 -1.99 -69.90
CA THR A 519 -37.81 -3.11 -68.95
C THR A 519 -36.37 -3.54 -68.66
N GLU A 520 -35.52 -3.61 -69.68
CA GLU A 520 -34.09 -3.88 -69.56
C GLU A 520 -33.37 -2.77 -68.76
N LEU A 521 -33.73 -1.50 -68.97
CA LEU A 521 -33.25 -0.36 -68.19
C LEU A 521 -33.63 -0.48 -66.71
N VAL A 522 -34.88 -0.86 -66.41
CA VAL A 522 -35.36 -1.08 -65.03
C VAL A 522 -34.62 -2.26 -64.39
N ASN A 523 -34.43 -3.37 -65.10
CA ASN A 523 -33.67 -4.53 -64.60
C ASN A 523 -32.19 -4.15 -64.35
N CYS A 524 -31.54 -3.45 -65.28
CA CYS A 524 -30.18 -2.95 -65.09
C CYS A 524 -30.08 -2.00 -63.89
N LYS A 525 -31.11 -1.17 -63.64
CA LYS A 525 -31.13 -0.29 -62.47
C LYS A 525 -31.38 -1.03 -61.16
N ASN A 526 -32.23 -2.05 -61.15
CA ASN A 526 -32.43 -2.90 -59.98
C ASN A 526 -31.13 -3.65 -59.63
N ASN A 527 -30.51 -4.31 -60.61
CA ASN A 527 -29.19 -4.95 -60.44
C ASN A 527 -28.12 -3.94 -59.99
N SER A 528 -28.14 -2.70 -60.48
CA SER A 528 -27.23 -1.65 -60.03
C SER A 528 -27.47 -1.21 -58.59
N ASN A 529 -28.71 -1.27 -58.09
CA ASN A 529 -29.02 -1.02 -56.68
C ASN A 529 -28.55 -2.20 -55.82
N GLU A 530 -28.85 -3.44 -56.20
CA GLU A 530 -28.41 -4.66 -55.51
C GLU A 530 -26.88 -4.72 -55.39
N VAL A 531 -26.16 -4.41 -56.47
CA VAL A 531 -24.69 -4.30 -56.45
C VAL A 531 -24.22 -3.15 -55.56
N SER A 532 -24.93 -2.03 -55.50
CA SER A 532 -24.60 -0.92 -54.59
C SER A 532 -24.83 -1.28 -53.12
N GLU A 533 -25.88 -2.04 -52.79
CA GLU A 533 -26.13 -2.53 -51.44
C GLU A 533 -25.07 -3.57 -51.05
N ALA A 534 -24.74 -4.51 -51.93
CA ALA A 534 -23.65 -5.46 -51.72
C ALA A 534 -22.27 -4.77 -51.54
N ILE A 535 -22.00 -3.68 -52.25
CA ILE A 535 -20.79 -2.86 -52.03
C ILE A 535 -20.81 -2.20 -50.64
N LEU A 536 -21.95 -1.68 -50.18
CA LEU A 536 -22.08 -1.10 -48.84
C LEU A 536 -21.92 -2.17 -47.74
N GLU A 537 -22.48 -3.37 -47.92
CA GLU A 537 -22.26 -4.50 -47.01
C GLU A 537 -20.79 -4.92 -46.98
N LEU A 538 -20.12 -5.02 -48.15
CA LEU A 538 -18.70 -5.37 -48.23
C LEU A 538 -17.80 -4.28 -47.62
N GLN A 539 -18.17 -3.00 -47.72
CA GLN A 539 -17.50 -1.91 -47.01
C GLN A 539 -17.70 -2.00 -45.49
N ALA A 540 -18.91 -2.32 -45.02
CA ALA A 540 -19.19 -2.55 -43.60
C ALA A 540 -18.41 -3.77 -43.05
N GLN A 541 -18.41 -4.89 -43.78
CA GLN A 541 -17.59 -6.06 -43.44
C GLN A 541 -16.10 -5.72 -43.47
N GLY A 542 -15.63 -4.96 -44.47
CA GLY A 542 -14.24 -4.52 -44.60
C GLY A 542 -13.78 -3.64 -43.43
N THR A 543 -14.60 -2.68 -42.98
CA THR A 543 -14.29 -1.86 -41.80
C THR A 543 -14.29 -2.68 -40.51
N VAL A 544 -15.24 -3.61 -40.32
CA VAL A 544 -15.25 -4.53 -39.17
C VAL A 544 -14.04 -5.47 -39.17
N LEU A 545 -13.63 -5.99 -40.32
CA LEU A 545 -12.44 -6.83 -40.46
C LEU A 545 -11.15 -6.01 -40.22
N THR A 546 -11.10 -4.76 -40.67
CA THR A 546 -9.98 -3.84 -40.39
C THR A 546 -9.88 -3.55 -38.90
N GLN A 547 -10.99 -3.21 -38.22
CA GLN A 547 -11.00 -3.02 -36.77
C GLN A 547 -10.61 -4.29 -36.00
N LYS A 548 -11.03 -5.49 -36.46
CA LYS A 548 -10.59 -6.78 -35.88
C LYS A 548 -9.09 -7.00 -36.07
N ARG A 549 -8.56 -6.76 -37.28
CA ARG A 549 -7.13 -6.82 -37.59
C ARG A 549 -6.35 -5.89 -36.66
N ASP A 550 -6.80 -4.65 -36.50
CA ASP A 550 -6.06 -3.64 -35.74
C ASP A 550 -6.07 -3.93 -34.23
N ARG A 551 -7.19 -4.43 -33.68
CA ARG A 551 -7.25 -4.98 -32.32
C ARG A 551 -6.30 -6.18 -32.14
N LEU A 552 -6.24 -7.09 -33.12
CA LEU A 552 -5.32 -8.23 -33.09
C LEU A 552 -3.85 -7.79 -33.18
N LEU A 553 -3.53 -6.77 -33.99
CA LEU A 553 -2.18 -6.20 -34.08
C LEU A 553 -1.76 -5.51 -32.78
N VAL A 554 -2.67 -4.79 -32.11
CA VAL A 554 -2.42 -4.23 -30.77
C VAL A 554 -2.20 -5.34 -29.74
N ASN A 555 -3.03 -6.38 -29.73
CA ASN A 555 -2.83 -7.52 -28.84
C ASN A 555 -1.48 -8.21 -29.10
N ILE A 556 -1.13 -8.50 -30.36
CA ILE A 556 0.18 -9.07 -30.74
C ILE A 556 1.34 -8.14 -30.34
N SER A 557 1.16 -6.81 -30.38
CA SER A 557 2.17 -5.86 -29.89
C SER A 557 2.35 -5.92 -28.37
N ASN A 558 1.26 -6.11 -27.62
CA ASN A 558 1.30 -6.26 -26.16
C ASN A 558 1.92 -7.61 -25.77
N GLU A 559 1.46 -8.72 -26.35
CA GLU A 559 2.06 -10.06 -26.16
C GLU A 559 3.57 -10.04 -26.48
N LYS A 560 4.02 -9.35 -27.53
CA LYS A 560 5.44 -9.18 -27.83
C LYS A 560 6.20 -8.37 -26.77
N LYS A 561 5.59 -7.34 -26.20
CA LYS A 561 6.19 -6.58 -25.07
C LYS A 561 6.28 -7.47 -23.83
N ASP A 562 5.27 -8.27 -23.55
CA ASP A 562 5.26 -9.15 -22.38
C ASP A 562 6.20 -10.35 -22.53
N ILE A 563 6.36 -10.91 -23.74
CA ILE A 563 7.45 -11.84 -24.06
C ILE A 563 8.81 -11.18 -23.81
N ALA A 564 9.07 -9.97 -24.33
CA ALA A 564 10.33 -9.26 -24.09
C ALA A 564 10.54 -8.93 -22.59
N ASN A 565 9.47 -8.62 -21.84
CA ASN A 565 9.52 -8.41 -20.40
C ASN A 565 9.87 -9.73 -19.66
N LEU A 566 9.37 -10.87 -20.12
CA LEU A 566 9.67 -12.19 -19.56
C LEU A 566 11.08 -12.66 -19.92
N GLU A 567 11.55 -12.41 -21.15
CA GLU A 567 12.93 -12.65 -21.57
C GLU A 567 13.92 -11.81 -20.75
N ASN A 568 13.63 -10.52 -20.54
CA ASN A 568 14.45 -9.65 -19.68
C ASN A 568 14.47 -10.14 -18.22
N LYS A 569 13.34 -10.60 -17.68
CA LYS A 569 13.28 -11.24 -16.34
C LYS A 569 14.08 -12.54 -16.29
N ALA A 570 13.97 -13.40 -17.30
CA ALA A 570 14.74 -14.64 -17.39
C ALA A 570 16.25 -14.36 -17.46
N ASN A 571 16.67 -13.39 -18.28
CA ASN A 571 18.05 -12.93 -18.36
C ASN A 571 18.56 -12.36 -17.02
N SER A 572 17.72 -11.61 -16.29
CA SER A 572 18.04 -11.15 -14.93
C SER A 572 18.23 -12.32 -13.96
N ILE A 573 17.34 -13.31 -13.99
CA ILE A 573 17.43 -14.52 -13.16
C ILE A 573 18.66 -15.36 -13.53
N HIS A 574 19.05 -15.43 -14.80
CA HIS A 574 20.29 -16.08 -15.23
C HIS A 574 21.55 -15.32 -14.78
N LEU A 575 21.51 -13.98 -14.76
CA LEU A 575 22.58 -13.14 -14.20
C LEU A 575 22.69 -13.33 -12.68
N GLU A 576 21.57 -13.38 -11.96
CA GLU A 576 21.54 -13.67 -10.52
C GLU A 576 22.01 -15.09 -10.20
N MET A 577 21.54 -16.10 -10.93
CA MET A 577 22.02 -17.48 -10.80
C MET A 577 23.51 -17.59 -11.08
N LYS A 578 24.03 -16.89 -12.10
CA LYS A 578 25.47 -16.82 -12.38
C LYS A 578 26.23 -16.14 -11.23
N ARG A 579 25.72 -15.05 -10.68
CA ARG A 579 26.29 -14.34 -9.51
C ARG A 579 26.31 -15.25 -8.28
N VAL A 580 25.20 -15.90 -7.95
CA VAL A 580 25.09 -16.85 -6.83
C VAL A 580 26.05 -18.02 -7.01
N ASN A 581 26.15 -18.60 -8.21
CA ASN A 581 27.11 -19.66 -8.51
C ASN A 581 28.56 -19.16 -8.36
N THR A 582 28.92 -17.96 -8.83
CA THR A 582 30.27 -17.41 -8.60
C THR A 582 30.56 -17.15 -7.12
N GLN A 583 29.56 -16.79 -6.31
CA GLN A 583 29.73 -16.63 -4.87
C GLN A 583 29.81 -17.99 -4.15
N LEU A 584 29.08 -19.01 -4.60
CA LEU A 584 29.24 -20.39 -4.12
C LEU A 584 30.63 -20.95 -4.43
N CYS A 585 31.17 -20.69 -5.62
CA CYS A 585 32.55 -21.07 -5.95
C CYS A 585 33.55 -20.36 -5.03
N LYS A 586 33.45 -19.02 -4.87
CA LYS A 586 34.29 -18.26 -3.93
C LYS A 586 34.19 -18.82 -2.51
N ASN A 587 32.99 -18.91 -1.95
CA ASN A 587 32.78 -19.46 -0.60
C ASN A 587 33.34 -20.89 -0.47
N SER A 588 33.28 -21.72 -1.52
CA SER A 588 33.87 -23.07 -1.52
C SER A 588 35.40 -23.04 -1.52
N ASP A 589 36.01 -22.10 -2.24
CA ASP A 589 37.46 -21.91 -2.26
C ASP A 589 37.97 -21.26 -0.97
N ASP A 590 37.29 -20.24 -0.46
CA ASP A 590 37.51 -19.62 0.85
C ASP A 590 37.40 -20.68 1.97
N GLN A 591 36.40 -21.57 1.90
CA GLN A 591 36.27 -22.69 2.84
C GLN A 591 37.43 -23.69 2.77
N LYS A 592 38.01 -23.93 1.58
CA LYS A 592 39.23 -24.75 1.43
C LYS A 592 40.45 -24.04 2.01
N VAL A 593 40.57 -22.72 1.80
CA VAL A 593 41.65 -21.90 2.39
C VAL A 593 41.57 -21.96 3.92
N VAL A 594 40.41 -21.66 4.50
CA VAL A 594 40.21 -21.70 5.97
C VAL A 594 40.42 -23.11 6.53
N ALA A 595 40.00 -24.17 5.83
CA ALA A 595 40.27 -25.55 6.24
C ALA A 595 41.78 -25.89 6.21
N ASN A 596 42.51 -25.43 5.18
CA ASN A 596 43.95 -25.61 5.08
C ASN A 596 44.70 -24.80 6.16
N GLU A 597 44.29 -23.56 6.41
CA GLU A 597 44.84 -22.72 7.49
C GLU A 597 44.58 -23.31 8.87
N ALA A 598 43.38 -23.84 9.13
CA ALA A 598 43.05 -24.55 10.35
C ALA A 598 43.92 -25.81 10.54
N PHE A 599 44.11 -26.61 9.48
CA PHE A 599 44.97 -27.80 9.51
C PHE A 599 46.45 -27.44 9.74
N LEU A 600 46.95 -26.37 9.11
CA LEU A 600 48.31 -25.87 9.34
C LEU A 600 48.47 -25.36 10.78
N LEU A 601 47.50 -24.61 11.30
CA LEU A 601 47.50 -24.12 12.68
C LEU A 601 47.42 -25.26 13.70
N GLU A 602 46.62 -26.30 13.43
CA GLU A 602 46.57 -27.52 14.25
C GLU A 602 47.93 -28.22 14.27
N ASN A 603 48.58 -28.37 13.12
CA ASN A 603 49.92 -28.95 13.02
C ASN A 603 50.96 -28.13 13.81
N ASP A 604 50.91 -26.80 13.70
CA ASP A 604 51.79 -25.87 14.41
C ASP A 604 51.56 -25.91 15.94
N LEU A 605 50.30 -26.05 16.38
CA LEU A 605 49.94 -26.24 17.80
C LEU A 605 50.41 -27.61 18.32
N ILE A 606 50.23 -28.69 17.55
CA ILE A 606 50.75 -30.03 17.86
C ILE A 606 52.28 -29.97 17.97
N ARG A 607 52.96 -29.28 17.07
CA ARG A 607 54.42 -29.09 17.09
C ARG A 607 54.88 -28.34 18.33
N ARG A 608 54.27 -27.18 18.63
CA ARG A 608 54.58 -26.40 19.84
C ARG A 608 54.32 -27.22 21.11
N LEU A 609 53.27 -28.04 21.12
CA LEU A 609 52.95 -28.94 22.23
C LEU A 609 53.97 -30.10 22.35
N GLN A 610 54.51 -30.63 21.25
CA GLN A 610 55.64 -31.56 21.29
C GLN A 610 56.93 -30.89 21.80
N GLU A 611 57.20 -29.66 21.36
CA GLU A 611 58.36 -28.89 21.81
C GLU A 611 58.27 -28.57 23.32
N LYS A 612 57.09 -28.17 23.83
CA LYS A 612 56.86 -28.01 25.28
C LYS A 612 56.87 -29.33 26.06
N LYS A 613 56.47 -30.46 25.48
CA LYS A 613 56.69 -31.79 26.09
C LYS A 613 58.18 -32.14 26.19
N ARG A 614 59.00 -31.81 25.18
CA ARG A 614 60.46 -31.98 25.24
C ARG A 614 61.10 -31.07 26.30
N GLU A 615 60.69 -29.81 26.38
CA GLU A 615 61.14 -28.89 27.45
C GLU A 615 60.78 -29.41 28.85
N ALA A 616 59.56 -29.92 29.04
CA ALA A 616 59.12 -30.50 30.32
C ALA A 616 59.99 -31.71 30.72
N VAL A 617 60.22 -32.66 29.82
CA VAL A 617 61.09 -33.84 30.09
C VAL A 617 62.54 -33.42 30.40
N LEU A 618 63.07 -32.39 29.72
CA LEU A 618 64.41 -31.85 30.02
C LEU A 618 64.47 -31.13 31.38
N LEU A 619 63.35 -30.58 31.86
CA LEU A 619 63.26 -30.00 33.22
C LEU A 619 63.09 -31.09 34.28
N GLU A 620 62.31 -32.14 34.02
CA GLU A 620 62.19 -33.33 34.88
C GLU A 620 63.55 -34.01 35.06
N GLN A 621 64.31 -34.19 33.97
CA GLN A 621 65.69 -34.72 34.03
C GLN A 621 66.60 -33.87 34.92
N LYS A 622 66.58 -32.54 34.77
CA LYS A 622 67.36 -31.61 35.62
C LYS A 622 66.93 -31.62 37.09
N VAL A 623 65.64 -31.83 37.37
CA VAL A 623 65.12 -31.99 38.73
C VAL A 623 65.62 -33.31 39.34
N GLU A 624 65.70 -34.39 38.56
CA GLU A 624 66.23 -35.67 39.04
C GLU A 624 67.76 -35.65 39.19
N GLU A 625 68.51 -35.00 38.29
CA GLU A 625 69.94 -34.70 38.47
C GLU A 625 70.19 -33.92 39.77
N ALA A 626 69.39 -32.88 40.05
CA ALA A 626 69.48 -32.09 41.28
C ALA A 626 69.06 -32.89 42.53
N ARG A 627 68.13 -33.85 42.42
CA ARG A 627 67.79 -34.79 43.50
C ARG A 627 68.93 -35.76 43.78
N GLN A 628 69.55 -36.33 42.76
CA GLN A 628 70.69 -37.21 42.93
C GLN A 628 71.88 -36.46 43.56
N ALA A 629 72.23 -35.28 43.04
CA ALA A 629 73.27 -34.45 43.64
C ALA A 629 72.99 -34.08 45.12
N LYS A 630 71.71 -33.90 45.49
CA LYS A 630 71.31 -33.73 46.90
C LYS A 630 71.52 -35.01 47.73
N ILE A 631 71.22 -36.19 47.19
CA ILE A 631 71.46 -37.48 47.86
C ILE A 631 72.96 -37.69 48.06
N ASP A 632 73.77 -37.46 47.02
CA ASP A 632 75.23 -37.58 47.06
C ASP A 632 75.85 -36.63 48.09
N LEU A 633 75.34 -35.39 48.20
CA LEU A 633 75.75 -34.42 49.22
C LEU A 633 75.33 -34.83 50.63
N LEU A 634 74.16 -35.44 50.81
CA LEU A 634 73.73 -35.97 52.11
C LEU A 634 74.60 -37.15 52.55
N GLU A 635 75.00 -38.03 51.63
CA GLU A 635 75.95 -39.12 51.95
C GLU A 635 77.34 -38.58 52.31
N GLN A 636 77.82 -37.54 51.62
CA GLN A 636 79.06 -36.83 51.98
C GLN A 636 78.98 -36.20 53.38
N ILE A 637 77.87 -35.53 53.71
CA ILE A 637 77.63 -34.97 55.05
C ILE A 637 77.64 -36.10 56.10
N MET A 638 76.93 -37.20 55.87
CA MET A 638 76.94 -38.36 56.77
C MET A 638 78.33 -39.01 56.92
N SER A 639 79.20 -38.91 55.91
CA SER A 639 80.60 -39.31 56.04
C SER A 639 81.37 -38.37 56.97
N HIS A 640 81.24 -37.06 56.77
CA HIS A 640 81.92 -36.05 57.60
C HIS A 640 81.41 -36.04 59.05
N GLU A 641 80.13 -36.34 59.31
CA GLU A 641 79.61 -36.56 60.66
C GLU A 641 80.29 -37.75 61.35
N ARG A 642 80.54 -38.85 60.63
CA ARG A 642 81.31 -40.01 61.15
C ARG A 642 82.76 -39.62 61.43
N ASP A 643 83.39 -38.82 60.56
CA ASP A 643 84.75 -38.33 60.77
C ASP A 643 84.83 -37.44 62.02
N ILE A 644 83.87 -36.54 62.24
CA ILE A 644 83.79 -35.67 63.43
C ILE A 644 83.67 -36.53 64.70
N LEU A 645 82.73 -37.48 64.74
CA LEU A 645 82.55 -38.39 65.88
C LEU A 645 83.82 -39.20 66.19
N PHE A 646 84.59 -39.59 65.17
CA PHE A 646 85.88 -40.26 65.34
C PHE A 646 86.95 -39.33 65.97
N TRP A 647 87.01 -38.06 65.56
CA TRP A 647 87.92 -37.08 66.17
C TRP A 647 87.53 -36.68 67.59
N GLU A 648 86.24 -36.52 67.88
CA GLU A 648 85.74 -36.29 69.24
C GLU A 648 86.13 -37.44 70.18
N ARG A 649 85.89 -38.69 69.75
CA ARG A 649 86.30 -39.90 70.49
C ARG A 649 87.79 -39.90 70.81
N LYS A 650 88.62 -39.49 69.85
CA LYS A 650 90.07 -39.42 69.98
C LYS A 650 90.54 -38.30 70.92
N MET A 651 89.86 -37.15 70.91
CA MET A 651 90.14 -36.04 71.82
C MET A 651 89.72 -36.34 73.26
N GLN A 652 88.64 -37.10 73.47
CA GLN A 652 88.24 -37.53 74.81
C GLN A 652 89.27 -38.46 75.45
N ILE A 653 89.79 -39.44 74.71
CA ILE A 653 90.86 -40.34 75.20
C ILE A 653 92.10 -39.53 75.65
N ALA A 654 92.46 -38.46 74.93
CA ALA A 654 93.58 -37.59 75.31
C ALA A 654 93.37 -36.91 76.67
N LYS A 655 92.17 -36.38 76.94
CA LYS A 655 91.83 -35.79 78.25
C LYS A 655 91.86 -36.82 79.38
N GLU A 656 91.36 -38.03 79.11
CA GLU A 656 91.39 -39.15 80.08
C GLU A 656 92.84 -39.55 80.43
N THR A 657 93.79 -39.45 79.48
CA THR A 657 95.22 -39.66 79.78
C THR A 657 95.91 -38.50 80.50
N GLU A 658 95.47 -37.25 80.29
CA GLU A 658 96.05 -36.06 80.95
C GLU A 658 95.74 -36.04 82.46
N MET A 659 94.52 -36.42 82.85
CA MET A 659 94.09 -36.46 84.25
C MET A 659 94.82 -37.50 85.12
N ALA A 660 95.59 -38.41 84.53
CA ALA A 660 96.28 -39.50 85.22
C ALA A 660 97.70 -39.16 85.73
N LEU A 661 98.15 -37.90 85.61
CA LEU A 661 99.59 -37.54 85.63
C LEU A 661 99.99 -36.34 86.53
N ASP A 662 99.18 -35.93 87.51
CA ASP A 662 99.50 -34.79 88.41
C ASP A 662 100.39 -35.16 89.64
N PRO A 663 101.51 -34.47 89.93
CA PRO A 663 102.45 -34.83 91.02
C PRO A 663 102.18 -34.26 92.43
N SER A 664 100.98 -33.78 92.77
CA SER A 664 100.76 -32.79 93.85
C SER A 664 100.69 -33.29 95.32
N VAL A 665 101.06 -34.54 95.63
CA VAL A 665 100.80 -35.17 96.96
C VAL A 665 102.06 -35.33 97.83
N GLY A 666 102.04 -34.83 99.09
CA GLY A 666 103.00 -35.27 100.14
C GLY A 666 103.67 -34.22 101.07
N ARG A 667 103.22 -32.97 101.14
CA ARG A 667 104.03 -31.85 101.71
C ARG A 667 104.04 -31.66 103.25
N ALA A 668 103.34 -32.46 104.05
CA ALA A 668 102.91 -32.06 105.40
C ALA A 668 103.85 -32.39 106.59
N GLU A 669 104.82 -33.28 106.44
CA GLU A 669 105.47 -33.91 107.62
C GLU A 669 106.72 -33.18 108.15
N VAL A 670 107.34 -32.32 107.33
CA VAL A 670 108.68 -31.74 107.59
C VAL A 670 108.69 -30.67 108.70
N GLU A 671 107.59 -29.95 108.93
CA GLU A 671 107.59 -28.76 109.81
C GLU A 671 107.58 -29.07 111.31
N LYS A 672 107.26 -30.30 111.74
CA LYS A 672 107.13 -30.63 113.18
C LYS A 672 108.46 -30.65 113.94
N MET A 673 109.56 -31.07 113.31
CA MET A 673 110.81 -31.41 114.02
C MET A 673 111.64 -30.20 114.51
N ARG A 674 111.33 -28.97 114.12
CA ARG A 674 112.18 -27.79 114.41
C ARG A 674 111.96 -27.10 115.76
N ARG A 675 111.02 -27.57 116.60
CA ARG A 675 110.51 -26.79 117.75
C ARG A 675 111.04 -27.19 119.14
N GLU A 676 111.79 -28.29 119.24
CA GLU A 676 112.05 -28.97 120.53
C GLU A 676 113.38 -28.58 121.22
N ILE A 677 114.32 -27.97 120.50
CA ILE A 677 115.71 -27.77 120.95
C ILE A 677 115.88 -26.62 121.99
N GLY A 678 114.94 -25.68 122.08
CA GLY A 678 115.16 -24.39 122.76
C GLY A 678 114.99 -24.32 124.28
N ILE A 679 114.73 -25.42 125.00
CA ILE A 679 114.22 -25.37 126.39
C ILE A 679 115.28 -25.66 127.48
N MET A 680 116.41 -26.32 127.17
CA MET A 680 117.29 -26.88 128.21
C MET A 680 118.28 -25.91 128.89
N GLU A 681 118.57 -24.74 128.32
CA GLU A 681 119.76 -23.96 128.71
C GLU A 681 119.62 -23.15 130.02
N GLN A 682 118.41 -22.87 130.51
CA GLN A 682 118.20 -21.90 131.61
C GLN A 682 118.34 -22.46 133.04
N ARG A 683 118.70 -23.74 133.24
CA ARG A 683 118.59 -24.42 134.55
C ARG A 683 119.73 -24.16 135.55
N VAL A 684 120.85 -23.56 135.13
CA VAL A 684 122.14 -23.64 135.86
C VAL A 684 122.38 -22.53 136.92
N THR A 685 121.73 -21.37 136.82
CA THR A 685 122.23 -20.12 137.44
C THR A 685 121.80 -19.80 138.88
N GLN A 686 121.02 -20.63 139.58
CA GLN A 686 120.43 -20.26 140.88
C GLN A 686 121.09 -20.84 142.16
N LEU A 687 122.03 -21.78 142.06
CA LEU A 687 122.62 -22.51 143.21
C LEU A 687 123.58 -21.70 144.14
N GLN A 688 123.58 -20.36 144.09
CA GLN A 688 124.65 -19.51 144.67
C GLN A 688 124.25 -18.62 145.87
N ARG A 689 123.16 -18.90 146.61
CA ARG A 689 122.64 -17.94 147.63
C ARG A 689 122.35 -18.43 149.05
N GLU A 690 122.53 -19.71 149.37
CA GLU A 690 122.09 -20.28 150.67
C GLU A 690 122.95 -19.86 151.89
N GLN A 691 124.15 -19.32 151.69
CA GLN A 691 125.19 -19.20 152.73
C GLN A 691 124.98 -18.14 153.83
N ARG A 692 123.82 -17.45 153.92
CA ARG A 692 123.68 -16.21 154.72
C ARG A 692 122.67 -16.20 155.87
N LEU A 693 121.97 -17.31 156.15
CA LEU A 693 120.82 -17.35 157.07
C LEU A 693 121.13 -17.39 158.59
N LEU A 694 122.36 -17.64 159.02
CA LEU A 694 122.60 -18.23 160.35
C LEU A 694 122.72 -17.25 161.55
N ILE A 695 122.94 -15.96 161.32
CA ILE A 695 123.48 -15.06 162.37
C ILE A 695 122.40 -14.22 163.09
N GLU A 696 121.22 -14.02 162.52
CA GLU A 696 120.40 -12.83 162.82
C GLU A 696 119.29 -13.01 163.87
N GLU A 697 118.88 -14.25 164.18
CA GLU A 697 117.92 -14.51 165.26
C GLU A 697 118.48 -14.23 166.67
N MET A 698 119.77 -13.91 166.72
CA MET A 698 120.39 -12.96 167.64
C MET A 698 119.38 -12.12 168.47
N GLN A 699 118.59 -11.22 167.85
CA GLN A 699 118.58 -9.84 168.36
C GLN A 699 117.45 -9.23 169.21
N LYS A 700 116.51 -10.03 169.68
CA LYS A 700 115.25 -9.59 170.33
C LYS A 700 115.33 -8.95 171.75
N SER A 701 116.22 -7.98 172.11
CA SER A 701 116.15 -7.27 173.44
C SER A 701 116.41 -5.77 173.49
N ILE A 702 117.01 -5.10 172.49
CA ILE A 702 116.73 -3.65 172.39
C ILE A 702 115.33 -3.36 171.80
N ASP A 703 114.51 -4.39 171.67
CA ASP A 703 113.05 -4.39 171.89
C ASP A 703 112.67 -3.55 173.15
N HIS A 704 113.59 -3.39 174.12
CA HIS A 704 113.39 -2.46 175.24
C HIS A 704 113.53 -0.96 174.89
N ARG A 705 114.21 -0.56 173.80
CA ARG A 705 114.12 0.81 173.24
C ARG A 705 112.92 0.98 172.30
N GLU A 706 112.43 -0.10 171.69
CA GLU A 706 111.29 -0.11 170.76
C GLU A 706 110.02 0.53 171.38
N ILE A 707 109.87 0.36 172.70
CA ILE A 707 108.80 0.93 173.53
C ILE A 707 108.74 2.48 173.51
N ILE A 708 109.82 3.18 173.11
CA ILE A 708 109.92 4.65 173.28
C ILE A 708 109.42 5.48 172.08
N ARG A 709 109.46 4.98 170.82
CA ARG A 709 109.07 5.77 169.62
C ARG A 709 107.93 5.22 168.76
N THR A 710 107.20 4.22 169.23
CA THR A 710 105.81 3.99 168.78
C THR A 710 104.92 5.24 168.97
N LYS A 711 105.30 6.15 169.87
CA LYS A 711 104.74 7.51 170.01
C LYS A 711 104.96 8.45 168.82
N GLY A 712 105.79 8.09 167.83
CA GLY A 712 106.11 8.93 166.67
C GLY A 712 105.26 8.68 165.42
N GLN A 713 104.76 7.46 165.23
CA GLN A 713 104.09 7.06 163.97
C GLN A 713 102.66 7.63 163.82
N ALA A 714 102.00 7.98 164.92
CA ALA A 714 100.58 8.38 164.95
C ALA A 714 100.23 9.75 164.30
N ILE A 715 101.14 10.36 163.54
CA ILE A 715 100.98 11.75 163.03
C ILE A 715 100.90 11.82 161.48
N GLN A 716 101.39 10.81 160.73
CA GLN A 716 101.56 10.94 159.27
C GLN A 716 100.46 10.32 158.38
N GLU A 717 99.58 9.46 158.89
CA GLU A 717 98.60 8.72 158.06
C GLU A 717 97.36 9.53 157.62
N SER A 718 97.31 10.84 157.89
CA SER A 718 96.08 11.65 157.80
C SER A 718 95.75 12.25 156.43
N THR A 719 96.59 12.10 155.39
CA THR A 719 96.41 12.82 154.11
C THR A 719 96.72 12.01 152.83
N LYS A 720 95.69 11.46 152.16
CA LYS A 720 95.52 11.34 150.67
C LYS A 720 94.36 10.41 150.22
N VAL A 721 93.12 10.93 150.04
CA VAL A 721 92.06 10.30 149.21
C VAL A 721 91.09 11.37 148.66
N ASN A 722 90.97 11.54 147.31
CA ASN A 722 90.01 12.34 146.48
C ASN A 722 90.67 12.47 145.06
N ARG A 723 90.09 12.54 143.83
CA ARG A 723 88.78 12.59 143.08
C ARG A 723 89.08 12.04 141.64
N LYS A 724 88.23 11.83 140.61
CA LYS A 724 86.77 11.84 140.25
C LYS A 724 86.65 11.01 138.93
N GLY A 725 85.50 10.59 138.35
CA GLY A 725 84.11 10.53 138.81
C GLY A 725 83.09 11.41 138.02
N VAL A 726 81.97 10.79 137.57
CA VAL A 726 80.68 11.37 137.05
C VAL A 726 80.59 11.68 135.53
N THR A 727 79.56 11.31 134.71
CA THR A 727 78.63 10.13 134.59
C THR A 727 77.73 10.18 133.32
N ARG A 728 77.42 9.01 132.71
CA ARG A 728 76.09 8.57 132.17
C ARG A 728 75.35 9.29 131.00
N MET A 729 75.66 10.54 130.64
CA MET A 729 74.77 11.35 129.77
C MET A 729 74.66 10.92 128.29
N ASP A 730 75.64 10.19 127.74
CA ASP A 730 75.72 9.97 126.29
C ASP A 730 74.80 8.83 125.77
N ILE A 731 74.34 7.94 126.65
CA ILE A 731 73.50 6.78 126.29
C ILE A 731 72.08 7.20 125.85
N GLU A 732 71.55 8.29 126.40
CA GLU A 732 70.19 8.77 126.06
C GLU A 732 70.13 9.47 124.69
N LYS A 733 71.25 10.02 124.20
CA LYS A 733 71.32 10.69 122.90
C LYS A 733 71.20 9.70 121.74
N GLU A 734 71.91 8.57 121.80
CA GLU A 734 71.91 7.58 120.72
C GLU A 734 70.51 6.97 120.48
N SER A 735 69.79 6.68 121.57
CA SER A 735 68.39 6.21 121.51
C SER A 735 67.45 7.22 120.82
N SER A 736 67.61 8.51 121.12
CA SER A 736 66.78 9.57 120.53
C SER A 736 66.96 9.73 119.00
N ARG A 737 68.13 9.35 118.48
CA ARG A 737 68.45 9.40 117.05
C ARG A 737 67.77 8.26 116.29
N VAL A 738 67.90 7.03 116.77
CA VAL A 738 67.28 5.84 116.15
C VAL A 738 65.75 5.99 116.09
N PHE A 739 65.13 6.60 117.11
CA PHE A 739 63.69 6.84 117.12
C PHE A 739 63.22 7.88 116.07
N LYS A 740 64.08 8.84 115.69
CA LYS A 740 63.80 9.77 114.58
C LYS A 740 63.92 9.09 113.22
N GLU A 741 65.04 8.42 112.97
CA GLU A 741 65.31 7.71 111.69
C GLU A 741 64.21 6.65 111.41
N LEU A 742 63.69 5.98 112.45
CA LEU A 742 62.54 5.07 112.35
C LEU A 742 61.23 5.78 111.96
N ASN A 743 60.96 6.95 112.54
CA ASN A 743 59.71 7.68 112.32
C ASN A 743 59.70 8.42 110.97
N GLU A 744 60.86 8.90 110.53
CA GLU A 744 61.08 9.47 109.18
C GLU A 744 60.85 8.40 108.10
N ARG A 745 61.41 7.19 108.26
CA ARG A 745 61.11 6.04 107.38
C ARG A 745 59.63 5.66 107.38
N LYS A 746 58.94 5.80 108.51
CA LYS A 746 57.50 5.52 108.63
C LYS A 746 56.66 6.59 107.92
N GLN A 747 57.09 7.85 107.94
CA GLN A 747 56.47 8.94 107.16
C GLN A 747 56.74 8.79 105.66
N GLU A 748 57.96 8.42 105.24
CA GLU A 748 58.25 8.08 103.82
C GLU A 748 57.34 6.97 103.30
N ALA A 749 57.13 5.91 104.09
CA ALA A 749 56.24 4.81 103.74
C ALA A 749 54.79 5.28 103.56
N GLN A 750 54.27 6.10 104.48
CA GLN A 750 52.91 6.68 104.37
C GLN A 750 52.78 7.70 103.22
N LEU A 751 53.85 8.41 102.87
CA LEU A 751 53.89 9.30 101.70
C LEU A 751 53.80 8.49 100.40
N LYS A 752 54.54 7.39 100.30
CA LYS A 752 54.46 6.47 99.15
C LYS A 752 53.11 5.75 99.08
N GLU A 753 52.52 5.38 100.22
CA GLU A 753 51.17 4.80 100.26
C GLU A 753 50.09 5.81 99.81
N ARG A 754 50.21 7.09 100.20
CA ARG A 754 49.37 8.17 99.63
C ARG A 754 49.56 8.31 98.13
N GLN A 755 50.80 8.39 97.66
CA GLN A 755 51.11 8.50 96.22
C GLN A 755 50.57 7.30 95.42
N ILE A 756 50.58 6.09 95.98
CA ILE A 756 49.96 4.91 95.35
C ILE A 756 48.44 5.06 95.29
N LYS A 757 47.77 5.53 96.36
CA LYS A 757 46.32 5.77 96.37
C LYS A 757 45.90 6.90 95.43
N GLU A 758 46.67 7.98 95.36
CA GLU A 758 46.49 9.08 94.40
C GLU A 758 46.70 8.60 92.95
N ARG A 759 47.68 7.72 92.71
CA ARG A 759 47.89 7.10 91.39
C ARG A 759 46.76 6.16 91.00
N LEU A 760 46.28 5.32 91.91
CA LEU A 760 45.12 4.46 91.67
C LEU A 760 43.86 5.29 91.37
N ALA A 761 43.58 6.33 92.15
CA ALA A 761 42.48 7.25 91.88
C ALA A 761 42.65 8.01 90.54
N SER A 762 43.88 8.33 90.14
CA SER A 762 44.14 8.93 88.81
C SER A 762 43.89 7.93 87.67
N ILE A 763 44.23 6.66 87.85
CA ILE A 763 43.96 5.59 86.89
C ILE A 763 42.45 5.37 86.76
N GLU A 764 41.75 5.23 87.89
CA GLU A 764 40.29 5.06 87.98
C GLU A 764 39.54 6.24 87.35
N LYS A 765 40.06 7.47 87.52
CA LYS A 765 39.55 8.65 86.82
C LYS A 765 39.77 8.57 85.30
N THR A 766 40.96 8.18 84.84
CA THR A 766 41.23 8.01 83.39
C THR A 766 40.47 6.85 82.76
N THR A 767 40.15 5.78 83.49
CA THR A 767 39.28 4.70 82.97
C THR A 767 37.83 5.17 82.87
N ASN A 768 37.34 5.93 83.84
CA ASN A 768 35.99 6.52 83.78
C ASN A 768 35.87 7.57 82.66
N GLU A 769 36.92 8.36 82.41
CA GLU A 769 37.01 9.28 81.28
C GLU A 769 37.06 8.52 79.94
N ALA A 770 37.84 7.45 79.85
CA ALA A 770 37.88 6.59 78.66
C ALA A 770 36.54 5.89 78.41
N GLU A 771 35.80 5.46 79.44
CA GLU A 771 34.45 4.93 79.31
C GLU A 771 33.42 6.02 78.91
N SER A 772 33.57 7.26 79.38
CA SER A 772 32.73 8.38 78.92
C SER A 772 32.92 8.62 77.43
N VAL A 773 34.18 8.80 76.99
CA VAL A 773 34.53 8.98 75.58
C VAL A 773 34.07 7.79 74.73
N ARG A 774 34.09 6.56 75.28
CA ARG A 774 33.57 5.38 74.57
C ARG A 774 32.05 5.42 74.42
N ARG A 775 31.29 5.76 75.47
CA ARG A 775 29.83 5.97 75.39
C ARG A 775 29.46 7.14 74.47
N GLU A 776 30.29 8.18 74.42
CA GLU A 776 30.15 9.31 73.50
C GLU A 776 30.40 8.88 72.04
N ILE A 777 31.38 8.01 71.78
CA ILE A 777 31.59 7.38 70.46
C ILE A 777 30.41 6.49 70.10
N ASP A 778 29.96 5.60 71.00
CA ASP A 778 28.83 4.69 70.76
C ASP A 778 27.55 5.50 70.43
N ALA A 779 27.28 6.59 71.15
CA ALA A 779 26.17 7.50 70.90
C ALA A 779 26.32 8.32 69.60
N LEU A 780 27.55 8.68 69.21
CA LEU A 780 27.81 9.31 67.91
C LEU A 780 27.67 8.32 66.75
N GLU A 781 28.01 7.04 66.93
CA GLU A 781 27.75 5.99 65.95
C GLU A 781 26.25 5.72 65.80
N GLU A 782 25.48 5.74 66.90
CA GLU A 782 24.02 5.67 66.87
C GLU A 782 23.40 6.88 66.14
N GLN A 783 23.85 8.10 66.43
CA GLN A 783 23.45 9.31 65.69
C GLN A 783 23.85 9.27 64.21
N ILE A 784 25.03 8.72 63.87
CA ILE A 784 25.44 8.51 62.48
C ILE A 784 24.56 7.46 61.80
N SER A 785 24.13 6.43 62.51
CA SER A 785 23.17 5.43 62.02
C SER A 785 21.79 6.06 61.76
N GLU A 786 21.30 6.87 62.69
CA GLU A 786 20.03 7.58 62.54
C GLU A 786 20.09 8.62 61.41
N LEU A 787 21.16 9.42 61.32
CA LEU A 787 21.37 10.36 60.22
C LEU A 787 21.52 9.66 58.87
N ARG A 788 22.11 8.45 58.81
CA ARG A 788 22.12 7.61 57.60
C ARG A 788 20.71 7.10 57.24
N SER A 789 19.91 6.73 58.23
CA SER A 789 18.50 6.35 58.03
C SER A 789 17.67 7.54 57.50
N GLN A 790 17.81 8.71 58.11
CA GLN A 790 17.19 9.96 57.65
C GLN A 790 17.67 10.36 56.24
N LEU A 791 18.95 10.16 55.91
CA LEU A 791 19.47 10.34 54.55
C LEU A 791 18.86 9.33 53.56
N MET A 792 18.67 8.08 53.95
CA MET A 792 18.03 7.06 53.10
C MET A 792 16.54 7.38 52.86
N ILE A 793 15.84 7.91 53.88
CA ILE A 793 14.46 8.39 53.76
C ILE A 793 14.43 9.61 52.83
N ALA A 794 15.26 10.63 53.06
CA ALA A 794 15.34 11.81 52.21
C ALA A 794 15.77 11.50 50.76
N GLN A 795 16.60 10.47 50.54
CA GLN A 795 16.91 9.94 49.20
C GLN A 795 15.68 9.28 48.57
N LYS A 796 14.96 8.41 49.29
CA LYS A 796 13.70 7.81 48.81
C LYS A 796 12.62 8.85 48.53
N GLU A 797 12.54 9.93 49.30
CA GLU A 797 11.63 11.06 49.05
C GLU A 797 12.06 11.90 47.87
N ARG A 798 13.37 12.23 47.75
CA ARG A 798 13.92 12.90 46.56
C ARG A 798 13.66 12.08 45.30
N ASP A 799 13.85 10.77 45.36
CA ASP A 799 13.70 9.88 44.21
C ASP A 799 12.22 9.70 43.86
N ARG A 800 11.32 9.60 44.86
CA ARG A 800 9.87 9.73 44.65
C ARG A 800 9.49 11.08 44.03
N LEU A 801 10.07 12.19 44.46
CA LEU A 801 9.81 13.52 43.91
C LEU A 801 10.39 13.67 42.50
N GLU A 802 11.51 13.02 42.18
CA GLU A 802 12.03 12.92 40.83
C GLU A 802 11.14 12.07 39.94
N ASP A 803 10.63 10.93 40.41
CA ASP A 803 9.70 10.08 39.66
C ASP A 803 8.32 10.72 39.51
N GLU A 804 7.82 11.44 40.52
CA GLU A 804 6.68 12.34 40.37
C GLU A 804 6.96 13.44 39.36
N ARG A 805 8.16 14.04 39.34
CA ARG A 805 8.53 15.05 38.34
C ARG A 805 8.68 14.44 36.95
N ARG A 806 9.18 13.21 36.81
CA ARG A 806 9.24 12.46 35.54
C ARG A 806 7.83 12.09 35.07
N ALA A 807 6.93 11.69 35.96
CA ALA A 807 5.53 11.40 35.67
C ALA A 807 4.76 12.68 35.30
N LYS A 808 4.91 13.77 36.06
CA LYS A 808 4.31 15.08 35.78
C LYS A 808 4.86 15.69 34.49
N ASN A 809 6.17 15.56 34.22
CA ASN A 809 6.74 15.94 32.92
C ASN A 809 6.26 15.04 31.78
N SER A 810 6.11 13.73 31.98
CA SER A 810 5.56 12.82 30.96
C SER A 810 4.09 13.10 30.67
N SER A 811 3.30 13.47 31.69
CA SER A 811 1.92 13.93 31.53
C SER A 811 1.86 15.31 30.86
N LEU A 812 2.75 16.25 31.21
CA LEU A 812 2.89 17.52 30.49
C LEU A 812 3.34 17.33 29.04
N GLN A 813 4.17 16.33 28.76
CA GLN A 813 4.57 15.95 27.40
C GLN A 813 3.34 15.42 26.64
N ARG A 814 2.62 14.44 27.20
CA ARG A 814 1.36 13.91 26.63
C ARG A 814 0.30 14.99 26.42
N ILE A 815 0.18 15.96 27.34
CA ILE A 815 -0.74 17.11 27.19
C ILE A 815 -0.26 18.05 26.07
N ARG A 816 1.04 18.37 25.98
CA ARG A 816 1.61 19.19 24.89
C ARG A 816 1.54 18.51 23.53
N ASP A 817 1.60 17.17 23.50
CA ASP A 817 1.47 16.38 22.28
C ASP A 817 -0.02 16.22 21.89
N ALA A 818 -0.94 16.29 22.86
CA ALA A 818 -2.38 16.46 22.60
C ALA A 818 -2.73 17.87 22.10
N GLU A 819 -2.17 18.95 22.70
CA GLU A 819 -2.29 20.33 22.19
C GLU A 819 -1.78 20.49 20.75
N LYS A 820 -0.84 19.63 20.32
CA LYS A 820 -0.30 19.56 18.96
C LYS A 820 -1.04 18.59 18.03
N ASN A 821 -2.15 17.99 18.46
CA ASN A 821 -2.89 16.95 17.73
C ASN A 821 -2.04 15.73 17.29
N ALA A 822 -0.97 15.41 18.03
CA ALA A 822 -0.03 14.33 17.74
C ALA A 822 -0.19 13.09 18.64
N TYR A 823 -1.12 13.13 19.60
CA TYR A 823 -1.39 12.00 20.51
C TYR A 823 -2.50 11.08 19.97
N GLN A 824 -2.13 9.99 19.30
CA GLN A 824 -3.05 8.89 19.01
C GLN A 824 -3.02 7.86 20.15
N MET A 825 -4.19 7.51 20.68
CA MET A 825 -4.33 6.35 21.57
C MET A 825 -4.01 5.07 20.80
N TYR A 826 -2.92 4.41 21.16
CA TYR A 826 -2.68 3.02 20.79
C TYR A 826 -3.33 2.12 21.86
N VAL A 827 -4.10 1.12 21.43
CA VAL A 827 -5.05 0.29 22.22
C VAL A 827 -6.41 0.96 22.49
N ALA A 828 -7.49 0.22 22.19
CA ALA A 828 -8.88 0.62 22.40
C ALA A 828 -9.45 0.07 23.74
N PRO A 829 -10.51 0.69 24.31
CA PRO A 829 -11.02 0.33 25.64
C PRO A 829 -11.36 -1.16 25.84
N GLU A 830 -11.83 -1.82 24.79
CA GLU A 830 -12.24 -3.23 24.81
C GLU A 830 -11.05 -4.18 25.02
N GLN A 831 -9.88 -3.87 24.45
CA GLN A 831 -8.66 -4.68 24.62
C GLN A 831 -8.07 -4.53 26.03
N THR A 832 -8.12 -3.32 26.62
CA THR A 832 -7.76 -3.14 28.03
C THR A 832 -8.65 -3.94 28.96
N MET A 833 -9.95 -4.12 28.65
CA MET A 833 -10.86 -4.94 29.45
C MET A 833 -10.48 -6.43 29.43
N VAL A 834 -9.99 -6.94 28.30
CA VAL A 834 -9.53 -8.34 28.16
C VAL A 834 -8.25 -8.59 28.94
N GLU A 835 -7.26 -7.70 28.85
CA GLU A 835 -6.03 -7.78 29.66
C GLU A 835 -6.33 -7.66 31.17
N LEU A 836 -7.28 -6.81 31.56
CA LEU A 836 -7.71 -6.67 32.96
C LEU A 836 -8.37 -7.96 33.48
N ASN A 837 -9.24 -8.58 32.70
CA ASN A 837 -9.80 -9.90 33.03
C ASN A 837 -8.72 -10.97 33.14
N HIS A 838 -7.75 -11.01 32.23
CA HIS A 838 -6.68 -12.01 32.24
C HIS A 838 -5.63 -11.77 33.35
N LEU A 839 -5.49 -10.53 33.83
CA LEU A 839 -4.83 -10.20 35.09
C LEU A 839 -5.62 -10.72 36.30
N HIS A 840 -6.95 -10.57 36.29
CA HIS A 840 -7.81 -11.02 37.39
C HIS A 840 -7.87 -12.56 37.51
N GLU A 841 -7.87 -13.28 36.39
CA GLU A 841 -7.67 -14.74 36.35
C GLU A 841 -6.33 -15.14 37.00
N LYS A 842 -5.25 -14.39 36.73
CA LYS A 842 -3.94 -14.64 37.33
C LYS A 842 -3.89 -14.28 38.81
N GLN A 843 -4.56 -13.20 39.25
CA GLN A 843 -4.74 -12.90 40.67
C GLN A 843 -5.50 -14.04 41.38
N GLY A 844 -6.55 -14.58 40.78
CA GLY A 844 -7.28 -15.75 41.28
C GLY A 844 -6.39 -16.98 41.44
N ALA A 845 -5.61 -17.32 40.42
CA ALA A 845 -4.66 -18.44 40.47
C ALA A 845 -3.56 -18.24 41.52
N PHE A 846 -3.03 -17.02 41.68
CA PHE A 846 -2.07 -16.71 42.75
C PHE A 846 -2.71 -16.78 44.14
N ALA A 847 -3.95 -16.33 44.32
CA ALA A 847 -4.67 -16.48 45.58
C ALA A 847 -4.94 -17.96 45.93
N GLU A 848 -5.15 -18.82 44.93
CA GLU A 848 -5.25 -20.27 45.15
C GLU A 848 -3.93 -20.92 45.54
N ILE A 849 -2.82 -20.55 44.89
CA ILE A 849 -1.48 -21.04 45.24
C ILE A 849 -1.06 -20.56 46.64
N LEU A 850 -1.37 -19.30 47.00
CA LEU A 850 -1.12 -18.77 48.36
C LEU A 850 -1.97 -19.51 49.42
N ARG A 851 -3.22 -19.85 49.10
CA ARG A 851 -4.09 -20.66 49.96
C ARG A 851 -3.52 -22.07 50.18
N GLU A 852 -3.16 -22.80 49.13
CA GLU A 852 -2.50 -24.11 49.26
C GLU A 852 -1.18 -24.05 50.04
N LEU A 853 -0.38 -23.00 49.87
CA LEU A 853 0.87 -22.82 50.62
C LEU A 853 0.61 -22.55 52.11
N SER A 854 -0.40 -21.73 52.44
CA SER A 854 -0.78 -21.47 53.84
C SER A 854 -1.31 -22.71 54.57
N GLU A 855 -2.06 -23.58 53.87
CA GLU A 855 -2.56 -24.84 54.43
C GLU A 855 -1.44 -25.89 54.62
N ARG A 856 -0.38 -25.85 53.80
CA ARG A 856 0.76 -26.79 53.90
C ARG A 856 1.87 -26.35 54.86
N TYR A 857 2.04 -25.05 55.10
CA TYR A 857 3.14 -24.50 55.91
C TYR A 857 2.65 -23.41 56.89
N PRO A 858 2.04 -23.78 58.04
CA PRO A 858 1.48 -22.82 58.99
C PRO A 858 2.48 -21.81 59.57
N GLU A 859 3.77 -22.18 59.64
CA GLU A 859 4.86 -21.34 60.18
C GLU A 859 5.20 -20.13 59.29
N LEU A 860 4.70 -20.08 58.05
CA LEU A 860 4.86 -18.95 57.12
C LEU A 860 3.59 -18.08 56.99
N SER A 861 2.56 -18.33 57.83
CA SER A 861 1.26 -17.67 57.76
C SER A 861 1.34 -16.13 57.73
N ASP A 862 2.15 -15.53 58.61
CA ASP A 862 2.19 -14.08 58.77
C ASP A 862 2.83 -13.38 57.56
N ASP A 863 3.97 -13.89 57.06
CA ASP A 863 4.63 -13.38 55.85
C ASP A 863 3.77 -13.58 54.58
N LEU A 864 3.08 -14.72 54.47
CA LEU A 864 2.15 -14.99 53.37
C LEU A 864 0.91 -14.09 53.43
N SER A 865 0.43 -13.73 54.62
CA SER A 865 -0.69 -12.80 54.80
C SER A 865 -0.34 -11.38 54.32
N PHE A 866 0.90 -10.94 54.53
CA PHE A 866 1.40 -9.66 54.04
C PHE A 866 1.42 -9.62 52.51
N ILE A 867 1.89 -10.68 51.86
CA ILE A 867 1.86 -10.82 50.40
C ILE A 867 0.41 -10.81 49.89
N GLY A 868 -0.50 -11.57 50.51
CA GLY A 868 -1.93 -11.57 50.19
C GLY A 868 -2.56 -10.17 50.26
N SER A 869 -2.18 -9.35 51.24
CA SER A 869 -2.67 -7.97 51.40
C SER A 869 -2.23 -6.99 50.30
N THR A 870 -1.27 -7.39 49.44
CA THR A 870 -0.75 -6.57 48.32
C THR A 870 -1.17 -7.07 46.93
N VAL A 871 -2.01 -8.11 46.86
CA VAL A 871 -2.48 -8.73 45.61
C VAL A 871 -3.99 -8.55 45.36
N SER A 872 -4.73 -8.01 46.35
CA SER A 872 -6.09 -7.48 46.19
C SER A 872 -6.07 -5.98 45.87
#